data_AF-A0A444Q618-F1
#
_entry.id   AF-A0A444Q618-F1
#
_cell.length_a   1.000
_cell.length_b   1.000
_cell.length_c   1.000
_cell.angle_alpha   90.00
_cell.angle_beta   90.00
_cell.angle_gamma   90.00
#
_symmetry.space_group_name_H-M   'P 1'
#
loop_
_entity.id
_entity.type
_entity.pdbx_description
1 polymer ?
#
loop_
_entity_poly.entity_id
_entity_poly.type
_entity_poly.pdbx_seq_one_letter_code
_entity_poly.pdbx_strand_id
1 'polypeptide(L)'
;MRTPTRPSARALLALAAAAPLLATLAIAPTATAAEASPIRINEIAQSNAVPGDWIEFTNTGTTAVDVSGWIIKDDKDERTDALPSGSIVAPGGYLVIGEPEMTFGLGRADTARLYLADGTTLVDSYAWTDHAATSYGRCADGTGEFILTVEQTRGTANACSLDAVDAVVINEIESSGGEPGDWIELTNTGLVAVDATGLVLRDSDDTHTFVVPAGSTIEPGAFLVVGEPEMTFGLGGADSVRLFDTDGTTLVDEYTWSMHSPTTYGRFPDGGGGFVQTLESTRGAANAVPAPEGADVRINEIESNGGTPGDWVELVNPTAAAIDLSGWIVKDSDDTHVSVLPAGSRIAAGGFFIVEETQLGYGLGANDAVRLFAPDGATTVDQHAWTGHAATSYGRCPDAAGEFVLMTSVTKAALNDCGLPVRINEIDSSGADPVDWIEIVNNGATPVDISGMILKDDNDARTLAIPAGTTVEAGAHLAIDVDVDGGFGLGGTDSARLFAADGTTLVDAYSWTGHAATTYGRCPDGTGEFAATTEPTKGAPNACEGDLVTAPWPGDESVSTVDEAGYFGSNMSGLVFEDTDTGSAGATGADTLWAVKNGPGTLYRLDNIDGQWTPSSTPGWESGKALHYADGTGDVDAEGVALTDAGSAGGVFVSTERNNDVSGTSRPSVIRYDVSATGTELSADREWNLAADLASDVPTIGANAGLEGITWIPDADLLAKGFVDESTGSLYDPADYPGHGGGLFVVGLEATGSLYVYALDQDSTDLQRIATIESGFPSIMELEYDSATDLLWAVCDDTCDGRSAILDIDATAPAPAEGAMGIAAAPGAFGVVLVVERPADMPNVNNEGLAIAPNDQCVDGVKLVVWSDDNGTDGFSLREGTIVCTLAEVPGEPTPGDPTDPTDPTDPTVPDDGMAPSGPDADPDAGDGLAVTGAEPAGALLAALALLVTGIGAALIHGRRRETTS
;
A
#
# COMPACT_ATOMS: atom_id res chain seq x y z
N MET A 1 37.07 -49.96 24.68
CA MET A 1 37.26 -51.43 24.84
C MET A 1 36.22 -52.14 23.97
N ARG A 2 36.62 -53.10 23.11
CA ARG A 2 35.74 -53.99 22.29
C ARG A 2 34.76 -53.36 21.28
N THR A 3 35.12 -53.48 20.00
CA THR A 3 34.24 -53.89 18.87
C THR A 3 33.47 -55.20 19.21
N PRO A 4 32.32 -55.59 18.57
CA PRO A 4 32.29 -55.84 17.12
C PRO A 4 30.95 -55.89 16.29
N THR A 5 31.14 -55.72 14.97
CA THR A 5 30.60 -56.51 13.82
C THR A 5 29.15 -56.46 13.31
N ARG A 6 29.06 -56.25 11.98
CA ARG A 6 27.97 -56.65 11.05
C ARG A 6 27.75 -58.19 11.03
N PRO A 7 26.70 -58.69 10.34
CA PRO A 7 27.01 -59.46 9.13
C PRO A 7 26.04 -59.30 7.94
N SER A 8 26.54 -59.64 6.75
CA SER A 8 25.80 -59.80 5.49
C SER A 8 25.81 -61.28 5.04
N ALA A 9 24.78 -61.73 4.32
CA ALA A 9 24.69 -63.05 3.64
C ALA A 9 23.64 -62.97 2.50
N ARG A 10 23.98 -63.24 1.21
CA ARG A 10 24.03 -64.55 0.50
C ARG A 10 22.62 -65.18 0.31
N ALA A 11 22.26 -65.86 -0.80
CA ALA A 11 23.09 -66.65 -1.72
C ALA A 11 22.45 -66.89 -3.12
N LEU A 12 23.32 -67.03 -4.14
CA LEU A 12 23.41 -68.10 -5.17
C LEU A 12 22.18 -68.96 -5.54
N LEU A 13 21.97 -69.11 -6.86
CA LEU A 13 21.94 -70.45 -7.51
C LEU A 13 22.38 -70.36 -8.99
N ALA A 14 22.79 -71.48 -9.59
CA ALA A 14 23.39 -71.55 -10.93
C ALA A 14 22.71 -72.63 -11.80
N LEU A 15 22.88 -72.56 -13.13
CA LEU A 15 23.20 -73.76 -13.95
C LEU A 15 23.71 -73.42 -15.36
N ALA A 16 24.36 -74.41 -15.98
CA ALA A 16 25.11 -74.31 -17.25
C ALA A 16 24.33 -74.81 -18.48
N ALA A 17 24.76 -74.39 -19.68
CA ALA A 17 25.00 -75.26 -20.85
C ALA A 17 25.69 -74.45 -21.99
N ALA A 18 26.26 -75.13 -23.00
CA ALA A 18 27.24 -74.53 -23.90
C ALA A 18 26.97 -74.71 -25.41
N ALA A 19 27.42 -73.70 -26.19
CA ALA A 19 27.86 -73.75 -27.59
C ALA A 19 26.79 -74.04 -28.70
N PRO A 20 27.12 -73.82 -29.98
CA PRO A 20 27.78 -72.64 -30.57
C PRO A 20 27.11 -72.17 -31.89
N LEU A 21 27.44 -70.96 -32.39
CA LEU A 21 27.60 -70.70 -33.83
C LEU A 21 28.34 -69.37 -34.08
N LEU A 22 29.32 -69.35 -35.00
CA LEU A 22 29.89 -68.10 -35.49
C LEU A 22 28.99 -67.51 -36.58
N ALA A 23 28.58 -66.25 -36.41
CA ALA A 23 28.20 -65.36 -37.49
C ALA A 23 28.81 -63.97 -37.21
N THR A 24 29.48 -63.40 -38.21
CA THR A 24 30.19 -62.14 -38.10
C THR A 24 29.23 -60.95 -37.99
N LEU A 25 29.32 -60.16 -36.93
CA LEU A 25 28.86 -58.77 -36.91
C LEU A 25 30.01 -57.83 -36.55
N ALA A 26 29.93 -56.60 -37.06
CA ALA A 26 30.96 -55.59 -36.89
C ALA A 26 31.12 -55.20 -35.41
N ILE A 27 32.36 -54.90 -35.03
CA ILE A 27 32.65 -54.21 -33.77
C ILE A 27 32.19 -52.76 -33.95
N ALA A 28 31.03 -52.42 -33.41
CA ALA A 28 30.73 -51.02 -33.09
C ALA A 28 31.75 -50.57 -32.03
N PRO A 29 32.34 -49.36 -32.14
CA PRO A 29 33.17 -48.84 -31.07
C PRO A 29 32.32 -48.73 -29.80
N THR A 30 32.90 -49.13 -28.67
CA THR A 30 32.31 -48.88 -27.35
C THR A 30 32.10 -47.38 -27.19
N ALA A 31 30.85 -46.95 -26.98
CA ALA A 31 30.57 -45.58 -26.59
C ALA A 31 31.33 -45.28 -25.28
N THR A 32 32.30 -44.38 -25.35
CA THR A 32 32.81 -43.69 -24.19
C THR A 32 31.65 -42.94 -23.54
N ALA A 33 31.55 -42.99 -22.21
CA ALA A 33 30.65 -42.08 -21.51
C ALA A 33 31.00 -40.65 -21.93
N ALA A 34 29.98 -39.83 -22.21
CA ALA A 34 30.20 -38.42 -22.46
C ALA A 34 30.90 -37.82 -21.22
N GLU A 35 31.96 -37.04 -21.44
CA GLU A 35 32.48 -36.20 -20.36
C GLU A 35 31.37 -35.26 -19.92
N ALA A 36 31.14 -35.19 -18.61
CA ALA A 36 30.29 -34.14 -18.06
C ALA A 36 30.89 -32.79 -18.44
N SER A 37 30.04 -31.83 -18.81
CA SER A 37 30.47 -30.47 -19.13
C SER A 37 31.38 -29.91 -18.03
N PRO A 38 32.42 -29.12 -18.37
CA PRO A 38 33.22 -28.38 -17.39
C PRO A 38 32.57 -27.06 -16.92
N ILE A 39 31.45 -26.66 -17.53
CA ILE A 39 30.71 -25.45 -17.18
C ILE A 39 29.92 -25.67 -15.89
N ARG A 40 30.01 -24.73 -14.96
CA ARG A 40 29.38 -24.77 -13.63
C ARG A 40 28.77 -23.41 -13.35
N ILE A 41 27.68 -23.40 -12.58
CA ILE A 41 27.18 -22.15 -11.98
C ILE A 41 28.23 -21.72 -10.95
N ASN A 42 28.64 -20.45 -11.00
CA ASN A 42 29.73 -19.91 -10.20
C ASN A 42 29.24 -18.96 -9.11
N GLU A 43 28.35 -18.06 -9.46
CA GLU A 43 27.78 -17.04 -8.59
C GLU A 43 26.34 -16.75 -9.02
N ILE A 44 25.45 -16.45 -8.07
CA ILE A 44 24.03 -16.14 -8.27
C ILE A 44 23.68 -14.97 -7.36
N ALA A 45 23.21 -13.87 -7.94
CA ALA A 45 22.70 -12.72 -7.19
C ALA A 45 21.18 -12.62 -7.36
N GLN A 46 20.49 -12.37 -6.24
CA GLN A 46 19.10 -11.94 -6.25
C GLN A 46 19.08 -10.47 -5.81
N SER A 47 18.57 -9.57 -6.65
CA SER A 47 18.75 -8.12 -6.50
C SER A 47 17.59 -7.33 -7.12
N ASN A 48 16.96 -6.49 -6.31
CA ASN A 48 16.00 -5.48 -6.78
C ASN A 48 16.71 -4.21 -7.33
N ALA A 49 18.03 -4.08 -7.14
CA ALA A 49 18.83 -2.98 -7.66
C ALA A 49 19.46 -3.34 -9.03
N VAL A 50 19.67 -2.35 -9.90
CA VAL A 50 20.25 -2.55 -11.25
C VAL A 50 21.78 -2.78 -11.18
N PRO A 51 22.33 -3.82 -11.84
CA PRO A 51 21.63 -4.85 -12.60
C PRO A 51 20.89 -5.82 -11.69
N GLY A 52 19.62 -6.10 -12.02
CA GLY A 52 18.80 -7.05 -11.29
C GLY A 52 19.31 -8.50 -11.39
N ASP A 53 18.46 -9.46 -11.04
CA ASP A 53 18.82 -10.88 -10.91
C ASP A 53 19.75 -11.40 -12.01
N TRP A 54 20.79 -12.15 -11.60
CA TRP A 54 21.74 -12.71 -12.54
C TRP A 54 22.40 -14.02 -12.07
N ILE A 55 22.80 -14.84 -13.04
CA ILE A 55 23.50 -16.11 -12.87
C ILE A 55 24.83 -16.05 -13.65
N GLU A 56 25.93 -16.38 -12.98
CA GLU A 56 27.25 -16.54 -13.61
C GLU A 56 27.61 -18.00 -13.79
N PHE A 57 28.28 -18.29 -14.92
CA PHE A 57 28.87 -19.58 -15.24
C PHE A 57 30.38 -19.47 -15.41
N THR A 58 31.13 -20.43 -14.86
CA THR A 58 32.58 -20.55 -15.08
C THR A 58 32.96 -21.87 -15.75
N ASN A 59 34.09 -21.89 -16.44
CA ASN A 59 34.62 -23.06 -17.13
C ASN A 59 35.83 -23.66 -16.39
N THR A 60 35.58 -24.74 -15.65
CA THR A 60 36.61 -25.51 -14.91
C THR A 60 37.56 -26.32 -15.81
N GLY A 61 37.35 -26.30 -17.12
CA GLY A 61 38.08 -27.07 -18.13
C GLY A 61 39.35 -26.37 -18.64
N THR A 62 40.03 -27.02 -19.57
CA THR A 62 41.28 -26.50 -20.19
C THR A 62 41.10 -25.98 -21.62
N THR A 63 39.88 -26.03 -22.15
CA THR A 63 39.50 -25.54 -23.48
C THR A 63 38.24 -24.69 -23.39
N ALA A 64 38.14 -23.65 -24.22
CA ALA A 64 36.93 -22.84 -24.30
C ALA A 64 35.72 -23.69 -24.73
N VAL A 65 34.55 -23.39 -24.18
CA VAL A 65 33.29 -24.10 -24.47
C VAL A 65 32.29 -23.07 -25.02
N ASP A 66 31.68 -23.41 -26.16
CA ASP A 66 30.54 -22.70 -26.71
C ASP A 66 29.26 -23.21 -26.03
N VAL A 67 28.58 -22.30 -25.34
CA VAL A 67 27.33 -22.55 -24.59
C VAL A 67 26.13 -21.87 -25.26
N SER A 68 26.28 -21.37 -26.50
CA SER A 68 25.19 -20.77 -27.27
C SER A 68 23.96 -21.69 -27.33
N GLY A 69 22.79 -21.17 -26.97
CA GLY A 69 21.53 -21.89 -26.98
C GLY A 69 21.36 -22.93 -25.87
N TRP A 70 22.26 -23.00 -24.88
CA TRP A 70 22.01 -23.75 -23.63
C TRP A 70 20.88 -23.10 -22.84
N ILE A 71 20.20 -23.84 -21.99
CA ILE A 71 18.96 -23.40 -21.37
C ILE A 71 19.15 -23.12 -19.88
N ILE A 72 18.68 -21.96 -19.42
CA ILE A 72 18.62 -21.59 -18.00
C ILE A 72 17.16 -21.57 -17.52
N LYS A 73 16.95 -21.93 -16.24
CA LYS A 73 15.64 -21.92 -15.57
C LYS A 73 15.77 -21.59 -14.08
N ASP A 74 14.69 -21.09 -13.49
CA ASP A 74 14.46 -21.02 -12.03
C ASP A 74 13.82 -22.33 -11.52
N ASP A 75 13.07 -22.33 -10.41
CA ASP A 75 12.34 -23.50 -9.89
C ASP A 75 11.22 -24.04 -10.81
N LYS A 76 10.69 -23.23 -11.73
CA LYS A 76 9.59 -23.59 -12.64
C LYS A 76 10.11 -24.04 -14.00
N ASP A 77 9.48 -25.06 -14.58
CA ASP A 77 9.93 -25.60 -15.88
C ASP A 77 9.49 -24.74 -17.08
N GLU A 78 8.51 -23.86 -16.87
CA GLU A 78 7.93 -22.93 -17.82
C GLU A 78 8.73 -21.64 -18.00
N ARG A 79 9.47 -21.21 -16.97
CA ARG A 79 10.40 -20.06 -17.02
C ARG A 79 11.73 -20.53 -17.58
N THR A 80 12.04 -20.14 -18.81
CA THR A 80 13.12 -20.78 -19.58
C THR A 80 13.70 -19.84 -20.62
N ASP A 81 14.99 -19.56 -20.50
CA ASP A 81 15.73 -18.74 -21.47
C ASP A 81 16.88 -19.51 -22.11
N ALA A 82 17.27 -19.08 -23.32
CA ALA A 82 18.35 -19.68 -24.08
C ALA A 82 19.55 -18.72 -24.15
N LEU A 83 20.73 -19.21 -23.77
CA LEU A 83 21.96 -18.41 -23.76
C LEU A 83 22.24 -17.81 -25.15
N PRO A 84 22.60 -16.51 -25.25
CA PRO A 84 22.75 -15.83 -26.52
C PRO A 84 23.73 -16.51 -27.49
N SER A 85 23.53 -16.26 -28.80
CA SER A 85 24.43 -16.76 -29.83
C SER A 85 25.81 -16.10 -29.71
N GLY A 86 26.86 -16.91 -29.59
CA GLY A 86 28.24 -16.45 -29.40
C GLY A 86 28.74 -16.52 -27.96
N SER A 87 27.92 -17.01 -27.02
CA SER A 87 28.33 -17.25 -25.63
C SER A 87 29.41 -18.32 -25.55
N ILE A 88 30.68 -17.90 -25.38
CA ILE A 88 31.85 -18.78 -25.31
C ILE A 88 32.58 -18.52 -23.99
N VAL A 89 32.63 -19.53 -23.12
CA VAL A 89 33.32 -19.47 -21.83
C VAL A 89 34.75 -19.99 -21.99
N ALA A 90 35.74 -19.09 -21.90
CA ALA A 90 37.17 -19.44 -21.95
C ALA A 90 37.60 -20.27 -20.72
N PRO A 91 38.72 -21.02 -20.74
CA PRO A 91 39.22 -21.75 -19.56
C PRO A 91 39.45 -20.80 -18.37
N GLY A 92 38.77 -21.04 -17.24
CA GLY A 92 38.78 -20.13 -16.08
C GLY A 92 38.19 -18.74 -16.34
N GLY A 93 37.42 -18.58 -17.43
CA GLY A 93 36.64 -17.37 -17.70
C GLY A 93 35.21 -17.50 -17.21
N TYR A 94 34.56 -16.35 -17.09
CA TYR A 94 33.21 -16.19 -16.55
C TYR A 94 32.25 -15.70 -17.64
N LEU A 95 30.98 -16.10 -17.55
CA LEU A 95 29.88 -15.64 -18.39
C LEU A 95 28.70 -15.34 -17.47
N VAL A 96 28.28 -14.08 -17.43
CA VAL A 96 27.12 -13.63 -16.66
C VAL A 96 25.91 -13.50 -17.58
N ILE A 97 24.75 -13.89 -17.07
CA ILE A 97 23.44 -13.74 -17.71
C ILE A 97 22.48 -13.17 -16.67
N GLY A 98 21.84 -12.06 -17.02
CA GLY A 98 20.78 -11.40 -16.24
C GLY A 98 19.93 -10.59 -17.22
N GLU A 99 19.25 -9.55 -16.78
CA GLU A 99 18.49 -8.69 -17.69
C GLU A 99 19.42 -8.00 -18.73
N PRO A 100 18.99 -7.90 -20.02
CA PRO A 100 17.72 -8.37 -20.59
C PRO A 100 17.78 -9.80 -21.16
N GLU A 101 18.90 -10.53 -21.03
CA GLU A 101 19.04 -11.91 -21.54
C GLU A 101 18.28 -12.97 -20.71
N MET A 102 17.93 -12.65 -19.47
CA MET A 102 17.09 -13.45 -18.57
C MET A 102 15.74 -12.75 -18.42
N THR A 103 14.64 -13.45 -18.67
CA THR A 103 13.26 -12.91 -18.71
C THR A 103 12.44 -13.24 -17.46
N PHE A 104 13.08 -13.82 -16.45
CA PHE A 104 12.47 -14.19 -15.17
C PHE A 104 13.39 -13.76 -14.01
N GLY A 105 12.80 -13.29 -12.92
CA GLY A 105 13.52 -13.04 -11.67
C GLY A 105 13.71 -14.31 -10.82
N LEU A 106 14.58 -14.19 -9.81
CA LEU A 106 15.01 -15.23 -8.88
C LEU A 106 14.40 -15.00 -7.49
N GLY A 107 13.45 -15.85 -7.13
CA GLY A 107 12.65 -15.74 -5.93
C GLY A 107 13.39 -16.05 -4.62
N ARG A 108 12.72 -15.73 -3.50
CA ARG A 108 13.23 -15.93 -2.13
C ARG A 108 13.62 -17.39 -1.84
N ALA A 109 12.80 -18.35 -2.24
CA ALA A 109 13.12 -19.78 -2.16
C ALA A 109 13.00 -20.38 -3.56
N ASP A 110 14.13 -20.61 -4.23
CA ASP A 110 14.20 -20.83 -5.67
C ASP A 110 15.44 -21.66 -6.06
N THR A 111 15.65 -21.95 -7.35
CA THR A 111 16.72 -22.82 -7.86
C THR A 111 17.19 -22.41 -9.26
N ALA A 112 18.43 -21.90 -9.36
CA ALA A 112 19.12 -21.71 -10.64
C ALA A 112 19.49 -23.08 -11.25
N ARG A 113 19.08 -23.34 -12.50
CA ARG A 113 19.34 -24.59 -13.22
C ARG A 113 19.92 -24.33 -14.61
N LEU A 114 21.03 -24.98 -14.95
CA LEU A 114 21.64 -24.95 -16.28
C LEU A 114 21.47 -26.29 -16.99
N TYR A 115 20.98 -26.26 -18.23
CA TYR A 115 20.79 -27.42 -19.11
C TYR A 115 21.56 -27.24 -20.42
N LEU A 116 21.88 -28.36 -21.09
CA LEU A 116 22.34 -28.31 -22.49
C LEU A 116 21.24 -27.76 -23.41
N ALA A 117 21.61 -27.41 -24.65
CA ALA A 117 20.70 -26.94 -25.70
C ALA A 117 19.60 -27.94 -26.14
N ASP A 118 19.51 -29.12 -25.51
CA ASP A 118 18.38 -30.04 -25.63
C ASP A 118 17.24 -29.76 -24.63
N GLY A 119 17.42 -28.77 -23.73
CA GLY A 119 16.46 -28.36 -22.70
C GLY A 119 16.12 -29.41 -21.64
N THR A 120 16.86 -30.53 -21.59
CA THR A 120 16.50 -31.71 -20.76
C THR A 120 17.69 -32.37 -20.06
N THR A 121 18.91 -32.23 -20.59
CA THR A 121 20.14 -32.70 -19.94
C THR A 121 20.66 -31.64 -18.98
N LEU A 122 20.38 -31.79 -17.68
CA LEU A 122 20.90 -30.92 -16.62
C LEU A 122 22.44 -30.99 -16.56
N VAL A 123 23.07 -29.82 -16.46
CA VAL A 123 24.53 -29.63 -16.37
C VAL A 123 24.94 -29.34 -14.93
N ASP A 124 24.29 -28.36 -14.30
CA ASP A 124 24.53 -27.94 -12.91
C ASP A 124 23.26 -27.25 -12.37
N SER A 125 23.13 -27.20 -11.04
CA SER A 125 21.99 -26.56 -10.37
C SER A 125 22.33 -26.18 -8.94
N TYR A 126 21.80 -25.05 -8.46
CA TYR A 126 21.86 -24.65 -7.06
C TYR A 126 20.50 -24.17 -6.58
N ALA A 127 20.11 -24.58 -5.37
CA ALA A 127 18.83 -24.26 -4.74
C ALA A 127 19.10 -23.55 -3.41
N TRP A 128 18.30 -22.53 -3.11
CA TRP A 128 18.35 -21.76 -1.86
C TRP A 128 16.96 -21.67 -1.23
N THR A 129 16.92 -21.25 0.03
CA THR A 129 15.67 -21.14 0.82
C THR A 129 15.34 -19.71 1.23
N ASP A 130 16.29 -18.80 1.11
CA ASP A 130 16.10 -17.37 1.32
C ASP A 130 16.99 -16.60 0.32
N HIS A 131 16.74 -15.31 0.12
CA HIS A 131 17.62 -14.45 -0.68
C HIS A 131 19.01 -14.34 -0.02
N ALA A 132 20.06 -14.24 -0.82
CA ALA A 132 21.39 -13.94 -0.31
C ALA A 132 21.45 -12.48 0.17
N ALA A 133 22.15 -12.22 1.28
CA ALA A 133 22.44 -10.85 1.71
C ALA A 133 23.41 -10.10 0.77
N THR A 134 24.07 -10.83 -0.15
CA THR A 134 25.02 -10.33 -1.14
C THR A 134 24.85 -11.08 -2.47
N SER A 135 25.37 -12.31 -2.54
CA SER A 135 25.14 -13.32 -3.58
C SER A 135 25.55 -14.70 -3.04
N TYR A 136 25.10 -15.78 -3.70
CA TYR A 136 25.62 -17.13 -3.46
C TYR A 136 26.75 -17.44 -4.45
N GLY A 137 27.97 -17.65 -3.95
CA GLY A 137 29.17 -17.89 -4.76
C GLY A 137 29.95 -19.15 -4.38
N ARG A 138 30.70 -19.73 -5.33
CA ARG A 138 31.60 -20.89 -5.13
C ARG A 138 33.04 -20.43 -4.91
N CYS A 139 33.54 -20.55 -3.67
CA CYS A 139 34.84 -19.99 -3.26
C CYS A 139 36.10 -20.73 -3.74
N ALA A 140 35.91 -21.87 -4.39
CA ALA A 140 36.84 -22.33 -5.41
C ALA A 140 36.03 -22.35 -6.71
N ASP A 141 36.24 -21.39 -7.61
CA ASP A 141 35.32 -21.13 -8.72
C ASP A 141 34.94 -22.43 -9.47
N GLY A 142 33.63 -22.63 -9.64
CA GLY A 142 33.03 -23.81 -10.26
C GLY A 142 33.22 -25.15 -9.53
N THR A 143 33.91 -25.21 -8.38
CA THR A 143 34.29 -26.47 -7.72
C THR A 143 34.06 -26.52 -6.20
N GLY A 144 33.97 -25.36 -5.54
CA GLY A 144 33.61 -25.25 -4.13
C GLY A 144 32.12 -25.45 -3.88
N GLU A 145 31.76 -25.59 -2.61
CA GLU A 145 30.39 -25.40 -2.15
C GLU A 145 29.97 -23.95 -2.37
N PHE A 146 28.66 -23.71 -2.53
CA PHE A 146 28.11 -22.36 -2.50
C PHE A 146 28.03 -21.87 -1.05
N ILE A 147 28.52 -20.66 -0.80
CA ILE A 147 28.28 -19.90 0.42
C ILE A 147 27.88 -18.45 0.05
N LEU A 148 27.59 -17.65 1.06
CA LEU A 148 27.44 -16.21 0.88
C LEU A 148 28.79 -15.57 0.47
N THR A 149 28.79 -14.69 -0.52
CA THR A 149 29.97 -13.90 -0.91
C THR A 149 30.16 -12.69 0.00
N VAL A 150 31.31 -12.03 -0.07
CA VAL A 150 31.51 -10.73 0.62
C VAL A 150 30.92 -9.57 -0.17
N GLU A 151 30.99 -9.65 -1.50
CA GLU A 151 30.49 -8.67 -2.45
C GLU A 151 30.10 -9.40 -3.74
N GLN A 152 29.24 -8.80 -4.56
CA GLN A 152 28.86 -9.36 -5.84
C GLN A 152 30.01 -9.24 -6.85
N THR A 153 30.54 -10.37 -7.33
CA THR A 153 31.76 -10.44 -8.16
C THR A 153 31.52 -10.63 -9.66
N ARG A 154 30.39 -10.10 -10.15
CA ARG A 154 29.87 -10.16 -11.53
C ARG A 154 30.97 -10.11 -12.62
N GLY A 155 31.26 -11.26 -13.23
CA GLY A 155 32.22 -11.43 -14.34
C GLY A 155 33.66 -11.70 -13.91
N THR A 156 33.91 -11.96 -12.63
CA THR A 156 35.23 -12.14 -12.03
C THR A 156 35.26 -13.31 -11.02
N ALA A 157 36.37 -13.50 -10.30
CA ALA A 157 36.50 -14.61 -9.35
C ALA A 157 35.77 -14.29 -8.04
N ASN A 158 35.12 -15.28 -7.43
CA ASN A 158 34.28 -15.07 -6.24
C ASN A 158 35.03 -14.46 -5.06
N ALA A 159 34.51 -13.36 -4.51
CA ALA A 159 34.95 -12.81 -3.23
C ALA A 159 34.31 -13.59 -2.08
N CYS A 160 35.13 -14.33 -1.33
CA CYS A 160 34.67 -15.30 -0.32
C CYS A 160 35.38 -15.23 1.03
N SER A 161 36.31 -14.29 1.19
CA SER A 161 37.08 -14.11 2.41
C SER A 161 37.21 -12.62 2.69
N LEU A 162 36.83 -12.21 3.89
CA LEU A 162 37.13 -10.89 4.42
C LEU A 162 38.61 -10.81 4.81
N ASP A 163 39.26 -9.70 4.51
CA ASP A 163 40.52 -9.36 5.15
C ASP A 163 40.25 -9.12 6.64
N ALA A 164 41.10 -9.68 7.51
CA ALA A 164 40.80 -9.73 8.94
C ALA A 164 40.73 -8.36 9.63
N VAL A 165 41.36 -7.33 9.04
CA VAL A 165 41.26 -5.93 9.46
C VAL A 165 39.85 -5.35 9.32
N ASP A 166 39.03 -5.85 8.40
CA ASP A 166 37.69 -5.30 8.14
C ASP A 166 36.59 -5.98 8.98
N ALA A 167 36.92 -7.08 9.68
CA ALA A 167 35.93 -7.97 10.28
C ALA A 167 36.28 -8.53 11.67
N VAL A 168 37.54 -8.50 12.11
CA VAL A 168 37.95 -9.04 13.42
C VAL A 168 38.14 -7.92 14.43
N VAL A 169 37.37 -7.95 15.50
CA VAL A 169 37.40 -6.96 16.59
C VAL A 169 37.57 -7.64 17.94
N ILE A 170 37.99 -6.89 18.96
CA ILE A 170 38.13 -7.38 20.34
C ILE A 170 36.73 -7.48 20.96
N ASN A 171 36.33 -8.63 21.49
CA ASN A 171 34.98 -8.86 22.01
C ASN A 171 34.89 -8.88 23.54
N GLU A 172 35.75 -9.63 24.22
CA GLU A 172 35.76 -9.77 25.69
C GLU A 172 37.20 -9.81 26.23
N ILE A 173 37.44 -9.21 27.40
CA ILE A 173 38.75 -9.06 28.02
C ILE A 173 38.68 -9.43 29.51
N GLU A 174 39.39 -10.49 29.90
CA GLU A 174 39.70 -10.84 31.29
C GLU A 174 41.07 -10.29 31.66
N SER A 175 41.13 -9.48 32.71
CA SER A 175 42.34 -8.78 33.14
C SER A 175 42.68 -8.98 34.62
N SER A 176 41.85 -9.69 35.40
CA SER A 176 42.00 -9.79 36.85
C SER A 176 42.60 -11.13 37.31
N GLY A 177 43.26 -11.88 36.42
CA GLY A 177 43.85 -13.18 36.74
C GLY A 177 42.79 -14.26 37.05
N GLY A 178 41.80 -14.41 36.16
CA GLY A 178 40.87 -15.54 36.17
C GLY A 178 41.57 -16.90 35.96
N GLU A 179 40.81 -17.99 35.86
CA GLU A 179 41.34 -19.30 35.46
C GLU A 179 40.98 -19.54 33.97
N PRO A 180 41.95 -19.74 33.05
CA PRO A 180 43.35 -20.12 33.29
C PRO A 180 44.35 -18.96 33.48
N GLY A 181 43.94 -17.71 33.28
CA GLY A 181 44.76 -16.51 33.43
C GLY A 181 44.06 -15.30 32.82
N ASP A 182 44.81 -14.25 32.49
CA ASP A 182 44.32 -13.16 31.64
C ASP A 182 44.11 -13.65 30.20
N TRP A 183 43.13 -13.10 29.50
CA TRP A 183 42.84 -13.44 28.12
C TRP A 183 42.05 -12.36 27.38
N ILE A 184 42.15 -12.41 26.06
CA ILE A 184 41.54 -11.52 25.08
C ILE A 184 40.75 -12.39 24.11
N GLU A 185 39.49 -12.08 23.88
CA GLU A 185 38.67 -12.70 22.85
C GLU A 185 38.50 -11.78 21.66
N LEU A 186 38.58 -12.36 20.47
CA LEU A 186 38.25 -11.71 19.20
C LEU A 186 36.95 -12.31 18.66
N THR A 187 36.13 -11.51 17.98
CA THR A 187 34.96 -12.00 17.24
C THR A 187 35.00 -11.54 15.78
N ASN A 188 34.34 -12.30 14.91
CA ASN A 188 34.17 -11.98 13.50
C ASN A 188 32.79 -11.34 13.29
N THR A 189 32.77 -10.04 12.96
CA THR A 189 31.56 -9.27 12.64
C THR A 189 31.08 -9.47 11.20
N GLY A 190 31.88 -10.13 10.36
CA GLY A 190 31.56 -10.45 8.98
C GLY A 190 30.61 -11.64 8.81
N LEU A 191 29.97 -11.69 7.64
CA LEU A 191 29.02 -12.74 7.27
C LEU A 191 29.68 -14.02 6.71
N VAL A 192 31.01 -14.01 6.52
CA VAL A 192 31.82 -15.16 6.05
C VAL A 192 32.97 -15.43 7.01
N ALA A 193 33.52 -16.66 6.99
CA ALA A 193 34.63 -17.04 7.85
C ALA A 193 35.92 -16.26 7.51
N VAL A 194 36.65 -15.83 8.54
CA VAL A 194 37.85 -14.99 8.43
C VAL A 194 39.10 -15.74 8.90
N ASP A 195 40.21 -15.65 8.17
CA ASP A 195 41.52 -16.11 8.65
C ASP A 195 42.19 -15.02 9.50
N ALA A 196 42.14 -15.18 10.82
CA ALA A 196 42.82 -14.29 11.78
C ALA A 196 44.32 -14.58 11.93
N THR A 197 44.89 -15.51 11.15
CA THR A 197 46.32 -15.85 11.17
C THR A 197 47.20 -14.61 11.04
N GLY A 198 48.12 -14.43 12.01
CA GLY A 198 49.12 -13.37 11.94
C GLY A 198 48.70 -12.01 12.50
N LEU A 199 47.42 -11.81 12.87
CA LEU A 199 47.00 -10.63 13.63
C LEU A 199 47.84 -10.47 14.90
N VAL A 200 48.08 -9.23 15.32
CA VAL A 200 49.04 -8.90 16.37
C VAL A 200 48.33 -8.20 17.54
N LEU A 201 48.32 -8.86 18.71
CA LEU A 201 47.79 -8.32 19.96
C LEU A 201 48.91 -7.73 20.83
N ARG A 202 48.66 -6.56 21.42
CA ARG A 202 49.54 -5.89 22.40
C ARG A 202 48.73 -5.34 23.57
N ASP A 203 49.36 -5.19 24.74
CA ASP A 203 48.80 -4.38 25.83
C ASP A 203 49.23 -2.90 25.67
N SER A 204 49.35 -2.10 26.74
CA SER A 204 49.89 -0.73 26.66
C SER A 204 51.42 -0.61 26.44
N ASP A 205 52.20 -1.70 26.54
CA ASP A 205 53.64 -1.75 26.22
C ASP A 205 53.87 -2.43 24.86
N ASP A 206 54.44 -1.70 23.89
CA ASP A 206 54.70 -2.24 22.54
C ASP A 206 55.65 -3.45 22.51
N THR A 207 56.36 -3.76 23.61
CA THR A 207 57.20 -4.95 23.73
C THR A 207 56.44 -6.20 24.16
N HIS A 208 55.23 -6.05 24.71
CA HIS A 208 54.30 -7.14 24.93
C HIS A 208 53.53 -7.39 23.62
N THR A 209 53.80 -8.53 22.99
CA THR A 209 53.26 -8.83 21.67
C THR A 209 52.93 -10.32 21.58
N PHE A 210 51.72 -10.62 21.14
CA PHE A 210 51.26 -11.93 20.73
C PHE A 210 50.89 -11.89 19.25
N VAL A 211 51.18 -12.97 18.51
CA VAL A 211 50.82 -13.10 17.09
C VAL A 211 49.92 -14.31 16.96
N VAL A 212 48.73 -14.12 16.38
CA VAL A 212 47.72 -15.17 16.23
C VAL A 212 48.30 -16.33 15.39
N PRO A 213 48.24 -17.58 15.88
CA PRO A 213 48.87 -18.72 15.20
C PRO A 213 48.31 -19.01 13.80
N ALA A 214 49.08 -19.74 12.99
CA ALA A 214 48.66 -20.13 11.65
C ALA A 214 47.53 -21.17 11.65
N GLY A 215 46.50 -20.93 10.84
CA GLY A 215 45.29 -21.75 10.75
C GLY A 215 44.21 -21.35 11.77
N SER A 216 44.23 -20.11 12.25
CA SER A 216 43.22 -19.55 13.15
C SER A 216 42.09 -18.91 12.35
N THR A 217 41.08 -19.70 11.99
CA THR A 217 39.85 -19.21 11.33
C THR A 217 38.77 -18.91 12.35
N ILE A 218 38.03 -17.81 12.16
CA ILE A 218 36.88 -17.40 12.95
C ILE A 218 35.64 -17.42 12.04
N GLU A 219 34.69 -18.32 12.34
CA GLU A 219 33.39 -18.38 11.65
C GLU A 219 32.55 -17.10 11.93
N PRO A 220 31.54 -16.77 11.12
CA PRO A 220 30.65 -15.61 11.35
C PRO A 220 30.07 -15.60 12.78
N GLY A 221 30.23 -14.49 13.50
CA GLY A 221 29.78 -14.34 14.89
C GLY A 221 30.44 -15.28 15.91
N ALA A 222 31.47 -16.03 15.52
CA ALA A 222 32.18 -16.94 16.42
C ALA A 222 33.38 -16.25 17.11
N PHE A 223 33.88 -16.89 18.15
CA PHE A 223 34.84 -16.30 19.09
C PHE A 223 36.20 -17.03 19.06
N LEU A 224 37.29 -16.26 19.01
CA LEU A 224 38.67 -16.74 19.13
C LEU A 224 39.32 -16.19 20.40
N VAL A 225 39.55 -17.07 21.37
CA VAL A 225 40.16 -16.70 22.66
C VAL A 225 41.68 -16.89 22.64
N VAL A 226 42.40 -15.83 22.96
CA VAL A 226 43.86 -15.76 23.15
C VAL A 226 44.16 -15.53 24.64
N GLY A 227 44.93 -16.39 25.28
CA GLY A 227 45.27 -16.25 26.70
C GLY A 227 46.34 -17.22 27.15
N GLU A 228 46.51 -17.40 28.46
CA GLU A 228 47.44 -18.42 28.97
C GLU A 228 47.04 -19.86 28.53
N PRO A 229 48.02 -20.73 28.18
CA PRO A 229 49.48 -20.53 28.21
C PRO A 229 50.11 -19.94 26.93
N GLU A 230 49.32 -19.63 25.89
CA GLU A 230 49.83 -19.12 24.62
C GLU A 230 50.27 -17.65 24.70
N MET A 231 49.48 -16.81 25.39
CA MET A 231 49.83 -15.44 25.73
C MET A 231 50.85 -15.43 26.88
N THR A 232 51.89 -14.60 26.79
CA THR A 232 53.04 -14.61 27.74
C THR A 232 53.25 -13.31 28.50
N PHE A 233 52.35 -12.35 28.30
CA PHE A 233 52.18 -11.16 29.12
C PHE A 233 50.79 -11.24 29.80
N GLY A 234 50.64 -10.55 30.92
CA GLY A 234 49.34 -10.40 31.61
C GLY A 234 48.83 -8.97 31.43
N LEU A 235 47.55 -8.76 31.74
CA LEU A 235 46.87 -7.49 31.56
C LEU A 235 46.80 -6.71 32.88
N GLY A 236 47.24 -5.46 32.85
CA GLY A 236 47.40 -4.62 34.02
C GLY A 236 46.11 -4.00 34.56
N GLY A 237 46.20 -3.44 35.77
CA GLY A 237 45.07 -2.76 36.40
C GLY A 237 44.63 -1.50 35.65
N ALA A 238 45.57 -0.67 35.20
CA ALA A 238 45.29 0.43 34.29
C ALA A 238 46.13 0.19 33.03
N ASP A 239 45.49 -0.20 31.95
CA ASP A 239 46.13 -0.82 30.78
C ASP A 239 45.19 -0.76 29.55
N SER A 240 45.63 -1.33 28.43
CA SER A 240 44.82 -1.46 27.21
C SER A 240 45.00 -2.82 26.53
N VAL A 241 44.11 -3.16 25.60
CA VAL A 241 44.35 -4.14 24.53
C VAL A 241 44.32 -3.38 23.22
N ARG A 242 45.25 -3.70 22.32
CA ARG A 242 45.34 -3.15 20.96
C ARG A 242 45.53 -4.31 19.96
N LEU A 243 44.63 -4.41 19.00
CA LEU A 243 44.66 -5.37 17.90
C LEU A 243 45.22 -4.66 16.65
N PHE A 244 46.24 -5.26 16.04
CA PHE A 244 46.85 -4.78 14.80
C PHE A 244 46.76 -5.87 13.71
N ASP A 245 46.76 -5.42 12.45
CA ASP A 245 46.85 -6.28 11.28
C ASP A 245 48.18 -7.04 11.23
N THR A 246 48.28 -7.98 10.28
CA THR A 246 49.44 -8.83 9.97
C THR A 246 50.73 -8.06 9.64
N ASP A 247 50.63 -6.78 9.29
CA ASP A 247 51.79 -5.86 9.15
C ASP A 247 52.42 -5.48 10.51
N GLY A 248 51.69 -5.66 11.61
CA GLY A 248 52.06 -5.29 12.98
C GLY A 248 52.05 -3.79 13.27
N THR A 249 51.49 -2.96 12.37
CA THR A 249 51.47 -1.49 12.44
C THR A 249 50.12 -0.83 12.20
N THR A 250 49.24 -1.44 11.41
CA THR A 250 47.88 -0.93 11.15
C THR A 250 46.98 -1.35 12.31
N LEU A 251 46.43 -0.37 13.04
CA LEU A 251 45.54 -0.61 14.18
C LEU A 251 44.15 -1.00 13.65
N VAL A 252 43.63 -2.12 14.13
CA VAL A 252 42.29 -2.65 13.81
C VAL A 252 41.29 -2.22 14.88
N ASP A 253 41.62 -2.46 16.15
CA ASP A 253 40.73 -2.18 17.29
C ASP A 253 41.53 -1.92 18.57
N GLU A 254 40.97 -1.16 19.52
CA GLU A 254 41.56 -0.97 20.84
C GLU A 254 40.52 -0.74 21.96
N TYR A 255 40.89 -1.14 23.17
CA TYR A 255 40.16 -0.78 24.39
C TYR A 255 41.13 -0.45 25.53
N THR A 256 40.82 0.56 26.32
CA THR A 256 41.65 1.06 27.44
C THR A 256 40.82 1.20 28.71
N TRP A 257 41.33 0.71 29.84
CA TRP A 257 40.67 0.76 31.14
C TRP A 257 41.57 1.34 32.25
N SER A 258 40.95 1.71 33.39
CA SER A 258 41.63 2.40 34.50
C SER A 258 41.76 1.58 35.79
N MET A 259 41.01 0.48 35.89
CA MET A 259 41.09 -0.54 36.93
C MET A 259 40.60 -1.87 36.32
N HIS A 260 40.99 -3.02 36.88
CA HIS A 260 40.44 -4.32 36.46
C HIS A 260 38.91 -4.35 36.56
N SER A 261 38.26 -5.05 35.63
CA SER A 261 36.86 -5.45 35.81
C SER A 261 36.74 -6.44 36.98
N PRO A 262 35.67 -6.40 37.80
CA PRO A 262 35.35 -7.44 38.76
C PRO A 262 34.99 -8.80 38.14
N THR A 263 34.66 -8.79 36.85
CA THR A 263 34.36 -9.94 35.97
C THR A 263 35.23 -9.76 34.73
N THR A 264 34.66 -9.44 33.56
CA THR A 264 35.40 -9.09 32.35
C THR A 264 34.91 -7.76 31.79
N TYR A 265 35.61 -7.23 30.79
CA TYR A 265 35.10 -6.16 29.93
C TYR A 265 34.62 -6.79 28.63
N GLY A 266 33.32 -6.72 28.34
CA GLY A 266 32.71 -7.30 27.14
C GLY A 266 32.01 -6.24 26.30
N ARG A 267 32.08 -6.36 24.97
CA ARG A 267 31.25 -5.54 24.07
C ARG A 267 29.79 -5.97 24.19
N PHE A 268 28.88 -5.00 24.18
CA PHE A 268 27.47 -5.31 24.07
C PHE A 268 26.72 -4.34 23.13
N PRO A 269 26.09 -4.85 22.05
CA PRO A 269 26.15 -6.24 21.56
C PRO A 269 27.56 -6.70 21.14
N ASP A 270 27.75 -8.02 20.99
CA ASP A 270 29.02 -8.61 20.60
C ASP A 270 29.53 -8.01 19.27
N GLY A 271 30.83 -7.71 19.21
CA GLY A 271 31.52 -7.15 18.04
C GLY A 271 31.17 -5.70 17.68
N GLY A 272 29.90 -5.28 17.75
CA GLY A 272 29.46 -3.93 17.36
C GLY A 272 29.42 -2.91 18.51
N GLY A 273 29.16 -3.37 19.74
CA GLY A 273 28.86 -2.52 20.87
C GLY A 273 30.05 -1.92 21.61
N GLY A 274 29.76 -1.02 22.54
CA GLY A 274 30.74 -0.49 23.49
C GLY A 274 31.08 -1.51 24.59
N PHE A 275 32.29 -1.41 25.15
CA PHE A 275 32.69 -2.26 26.28
C PHE A 275 32.00 -1.87 27.58
N VAL A 276 31.37 -2.85 28.22
CA VAL A 276 30.72 -2.76 29.54
C VAL A 276 31.28 -3.83 30.48
N GLN A 277 30.91 -3.76 31.77
CA GLN A 277 31.18 -4.86 32.69
C GLN A 277 30.15 -5.99 32.48
N THR A 278 30.63 -7.22 32.28
CA THR A 278 29.79 -8.43 32.17
C THR A 278 29.24 -8.89 33.53
N LEU A 279 28.15 -9.67 33.52
CA LEU A 279 27.61 -10.36 34.70
C LEU A 279 28.50 -11.53 35.14
N GLU A 280 29.06 -12.24 34.18
CA GLU A 280 29.97 -13.37 34.35
C GLU A 280 30.93 -13.43 33.16
N SER A 281 32.03 -14.18 33.30
CA SER A 281 32.98 -14.39 32.21
C SER A 281 32.37 -15.32 31.16
N THR A 282 32.38 -14.90 29.89
CA THR A 282 31.71 -15.61 28.79
C THR A 282 32.65 -16.25 27.77
N ARG A 283 33.97 -16.15 27.98
CA ARG A 283 35.08 -16.88 27.33
C ARG A 283 34.68 -17.97 26.30
N GLY A 284 34.63 -17.61 25.03
CA GLY A 284 34.29 -18.47 23.90
C GLY A 284 32.80 -18.52 23.58
N ALA A 285 32.01 -17.57 24.07
CA ALA A 285 30.57 -17.44 23.88
C ALA A 285 30.14 -15.96 23.96
N ALA A 286 28.91 -15.68 23.54
CA ALA A 286 28.32 -14.33 23.52
C ALA A 286 28.32 -13.65 24.90
N ASN A 287 28.59 -12.34 24.94
CA ASN A 287 28.76 -11.58 26.19
C ASN A 287 27.49 -11.56 27.06
N ALA A 288 27.61 -12.04 28.30
CA ALA A 288 26.53 -11.99 29.28
C ALA A 288 26.58 -10.68 30.07
N VAL A 289 25.77 -9.70 29.69
CA VAL A 289 25.63 -8.42 30.40
C VAL A 289 24.26 -8.30 31.10
N PRO A 290 24.04 -7.33 32.01
CA PRO A 290 22.71 -7.04 32.50
C PRO A 290 21.81 -6.66 31.31
N ALA A 291 20.67 -7.32 31.16
CA ALA A 291 19.69 -6.95 30.12
C ALA A 291 19.41 -5.43 30.22
N PRO A 292 19.33 -4.71 29.08
CA PRO A 292 19.14 -3.26 29.09
C PRO A 292 17.92 -2.87 29.93
N GLU A 293 18.06 -1.82 30.72
CA GLU A 293 16.99 -1.33 31.60
C GLU A 293 15.77 -0.98 30.74
N GLY A 294 14.74 -1.82 30.82
CA GLY A 294 13.51 -1.67 30.06
C GLY A 294 13.19 -2.76 29.03
N ALA A 295 13.94 -3.86 28.94
CA ALA A 295 13.67 -4.97 28.00
C ALA A 295 12.26 -5.63 28.11
N ASP A 296 11.42 -5.23 29.07
CA ASP A 296 10.01 -5.58 29.18
C ASP A 296 9.07 -4.68 28.34
N VAL A 297 9.56 -3.56 27.78
CA VAL A 297 8.79 -2.66 26.90
C VAL A 297 8.43 -3.37 25.62
N ARG A 298 7.20 -3.18 25.14
CA ARG A 298 6.68 -3.83 23.93
C ARG A 298 6.03 -2.80 23.03
N ILE A 299 6.00 -3.09 21.74
CA ILE A 299 5.11 -2.39 20.80
C ILE A 299 3.70 -2.91 21.11
N ASN A 300 2.75 -1.98 21.26
CA ASN A 300 1.39 -2.27 21.71
C ASN A 300 0.35 -2.00 20.63
N GLU A 301 0.47 -0.88 19.92
CA GLU A 301 -0.44 -0.50 18.84
C GLU A 301 0.37 0.24 17.76
N ILE A 302 0.02 0.06 16.49
CA ILE A 302 0.68 0.64 15.33
C ILE A 302 -0.42 1.17 14.42
N GLU A 303 -0.39 2.47 14.14
CA GLU A 303 -1.18 3.10 13.10
C GLU A 303 -0.27 3.37 11.91
N SER A 304 -0.69 2.91 10.73
CA SER A 304 0.10 3.00 9.50
C SER A 304 -0.69 3.56 8.33
N ASN A 305 -1.90 4.07 8.53
CA ASN A 305 -2.76 4.54 7.44
C ASN A 305 -3.31 5.94 7.68
N GLY A 306 -2.44 6.93 7.85
CA GLY A 306 -2.86 8.34 7.86
C GLY A 306 -3.69 8.74 9.08
N GLY A 307 -3.40 8.14 10.24
CA GLY A 307 -4.01 8.55 11.50
C GLY A 307 -3.81 10.05 11.78
N THR A 308 -4.62 10.66 12.65
CA THR A 308 -4.40 12.10 12.99
C THR A 308 -3.35 12.22 14.11
N PRO A 309 -2.22 12.96 13.95
CA PRO A 309 -1.84 13.84 12.83
C PRO A 309 -0.88 13.22 11.79
N GLY A 310 -0.57 11.93 11.90
CA GLY A 310 0.19 11.10 10.96
C GLY A 310 0.22 9.65 11.46
N ASP A 311 1.09 8.83 10.88
CA ASP A 311 1.37 7.48 11.38
C ASP A 311 1.95 7.50 12.81
N TRP A 312 1.82 6.40 13.56
CA TRP A 312 2.43 6.34 14.90
C TRP A 312 2.60 4.93 15.46
N VAL A 313 3.55 4.81 16.39
CA VAL A 313 3.83 3.59 17.15
C VAL A 313 3.59 3.84 18.64
N GLU A 314 2.76 3.02 19.27
CA GLU A 314 2.65 2.97 20.73
C GLU A 314 3.56 1.89 21.33
N LEU A 315 4.29 2.30 22.38
CA LEU A 315 5.03 1.42 23.27
C LEU A 315 4.30 1.29 24.62
N VAL A 316 4.27 0.10 25.20
CA VAL A 316 3.70 -0.18 26.53
C VAL A 316 4.77 -0.66 27.52
N ASN A 317 4.64 -0.26 28.78
CA ASN A 317 5.44 -0.74 29.90
C ASN A 317 4.59 -1.63 30.83
N PRO A 318 4.67 -2.97 30.73
CA PRO A 318 3.90 -3.89 31.56
C PRO A 318 4.42 -3.99 33.01
N THR A 319 5.50 -3.29 33.38
CA THR A 319 6.15 -3.43 34.68
C THR A 319 5.57 -2.51 35.76
N ALA A 320 5.90 -2.80 37.03
CA ALA A 320 5.52 -1.98 38.18
C ALA A 320 6.46 -0.79 38.46
N ALA A 321 7.41 -0.49 37.56
CA ALA A 321 8.35 0.63 37.66
C ALA A 321 8.29 1.49 36.39
N ALA A 322 8.68 2.76 36.49
CA ALA A 322 8.84 3.60 35.30
C ALA A 322 10.17 3.26 34.61
N ILE A 323 10.16 3.19 33.28
CA ILE A 323 11.32 2.86 32.45
C ILE A 323 11.80 4.13 31.72
N ASP A 324 13.11 4.27 31.55
CA ASP A 324 13.73 5.35 30.78
C ASP A 324 13.99 4.89 29.34
N LEU A 325 13.42 5.63 28.39
CA LEU A 325 13.48 5.38 26.95
C LEU A 325 14.51 6.30 26.25
N SER A 326 15.30 7.07 26.99
CA SER A 326 16.30 7.98 26.42
C SER A 326 17.29 7.25 25.52
N GLY A 327 17.36 7.64 24.24
CA GLY A 327 18.29 7.10 23.26
C GLY A 327 17.89 5.74 22.66
N TRP A 328 16.74 5.17 23.03
CA TRP A 328 16.18 3.99 22.35
C TRP A 328 15.89 4.31 20.88
N ILE A 329 15.85 3.28 20.03
CA ILE A 329 15.74 3.47 18.58
C ILE A 329 14.50 2.76 18.05
N VAL A 330 13.73 3.44 17.22
CA VAL A 330 12.67 2.87 16.37
C VAL A 330 13.16 2.89 14.94
N LYS A 331 12.89 1.81 14.20
CA LYS A 331 13.07 1.70 12.75
C LYS A 331 11.82 1.08 12.14
N ASP A 332 11.62 1.26 10.84
CA ASP A 332 10.65 0.48 10.07
C ASP A 332 11.33 -0.76 9.44
N SER A 333 10.93 -1.26 8.27
CA SER A 333 11.65 -2.32 7.55
C SER A 333 12.99 -1.90 6.91
N ASP A 334 13.23 -0.62 6.63
CA ASP A 334 14.49 -0.08 6.13
C ASP A 334 15.46 0.18 7.30
N ASP A 335 16.74 -0.20 7.16
CA ASP A 335 17.74 0.03 8.20
C ASP A 335 18.30 1.46 8.24
N THR A 336 18.03 2.27 7.21
CA THR A 336 18.37 3.69 7.09
C THR A 336 17.34 4.61 7.76
N HIS A 337 16.10 4.15 7.91
CA HIS A 337 15.05 4.82 8.69
C HIS A 337 15.31 4.61 10.19
N VAL A 338 15.76 5.66 10.87
CA VAL A 338 16.28 5.60 12.24
C VAL A 338 15.75 6.77 13.07
N SER A 339 14.76 6.51 13.92
CA SER A 339 14.28 7.44 14.92
C SER A 339 14.92 7.17 16.28
N VAL A 340 15.57 8.16 16.89
CA VAL A 340 16.19 8.04 18.22
C VAL A 340 15.37 8.81 19.26
N LEU A 341 14.82 8.11 20.24
CA LEU A 341 13.95 8.68 21.26
C LEU A 341 14.70 9.73 22.12
N PRO A 342 14.16 10.97 22.27
CA PRO A 342 14.88 12.06 22.93
C PRO A 342 15.30 11.78 24.38
N ALA A 343 16.35 12.47 24.83
CA ALA A 343 16.80 12.40 26.23
C ALA A 343 15.71 12.93 27.18
N GLY A 344 15.32 12.10 28.16
CA GLY A 344 14.23 12.36 29.10
C GLY A 344 12.93 11.61 28.78
N SER A 345 12.83 10.93 27.63
CA SER A 345 11.71 10.04 27.29
C SER A 345 11.53 8.96 28.35
N ARG A 346 10.33 8.85 28.93
CA ARG A 346 10.05 7.96 30.06
C ARG A 346 8.63 7.44 29.98
N ILE A 347 8.47 6.15 30.24
CA ILE A 347 7.17 5.47 30.26
C ILE A 347 6.84 5.04 31.69
N ALA A 348 5.64 5.40 32.16
CA ALA A 348 5.20 5.10 33.53
C ALA A 348 4.94 3.60 33.72
N ALA A 349 4.89 3.13 34.97
CA ALA A 349 4.50 1.76 35.29
C ALA A 349 3.07 1.48 34.82
N GLY A 350 2.87 0.48 33.94
CA GLY A 350 1.58 0.21 33.31
C GLY A 350 1.10 1.31 32.35
N GLY A 351 2.00 2.18 31.88
CA GLY A 351 1.67 3.28 30.97
C GLY A 351 2.16 3.04 29.54
N PHE A 352 1.79 3.98 28.67
CA PHE A 352 2.07 4.00 27.24
C PHE A 352 3.01 5.15 26.86
N PHE A 353 3.66 5.06 25.70
CA PHE A 353 4.50 6.10 25.11
C PHE A 353 4.33 6.08 23.59
N ILE A 354 3.90 7.20 23.02
CA ILE A 354 3.64 7.34 21.58
C ILE A 354 4.88 7.88 20.87
N VAL A 355 5.20 7.30 19.71
CA VAL A 355 6.18 7.77 18.74
C VAL A 355 5.39 8.18 17.49
N GLU A 356 5.06 9.46 17.39
CA GLU A 356 4.36 10.06 16.25
C GLU A 356 5.27 10.11 15.00
N GLU A 357 4.70 10.15 13.80
CA GLU A 357 5.42 10.28 12.51
C GLU A 357 6.43 11.43 12.51
N THR A 358 6.06 12.59 13.07
CA THR A 358 6.96 13.75 13.20
C THR A 358 8.21 13.48 14.06
N GLN A 359 8.19 12.43 14.90
CA GLN A 359 9.34 11.94 15.66
C GLN A 359 10.00 10.72 14.99
N LEU A 360 9.26 9.92 14.21
CA LEU A 360 9.84 8.90 13.33
C LEU A 360 10.76 9.56 12.27
N GLY A 361 10.21 10.54 11.54
CA GLY A 361 10.86 11.19 10.41
C GLY A 361 10.61 10.50 9.06
N TYR A 362 9.73 9.51 9.05
CA TYR A 362 9.30 8.67 7.93
C TYR A 362 7.92 8.08 8.27
N GLY A 363 7.10 7.78 7.25
CA GLY A 363 5.83 7.07 7.40
C GLY A 363 6.00 5.55 7.48
N LEU A 364 4.91 4.82 7.71
CA LEU A 364 4.88 3.35 7.86
C LEU A 364 4.12 2.72 6.69
N GLY A 365 4.83 2.03 5.80
CA GLY A 365 4.30 1.60 4.50
C GLY A 365 3.33 0.41 4.54
N ALA A 366 2.69 0.11 3.41
CA ALA A 366 1.78 -1.02 3.28
C ALA A 366 2.44 -2.38 3.56
N ASN A 367 3.69 -2.59 3.16
CA ASN A 367 4.40 -3.87 3.32
C ASN A 367 5.66 -3.66 4.16
N ASP A 368 5.48 -3.42 5.45
CA ASP A 368 6.48 -2.81 6.30
C ASP A 368 6.53 -3.44 7.71
N ALA A 369 7.35 -2.88 8.59
CA ALA A 369 7.57 -3.34 9.95
C ALA A 369 7.72 -2.17 10.93
N VAL A 370 7.64 -2.45 12.23
CA VAL A 370 8.22 -1.63 13.29
C VAL A 370 9.22 -2.49 14.05
N ARG A 371 10.43 -1.99 14.23
CA ARG A 371 11.51 -2.63 15.00
C ARG A 371 11.98 -1.68 16.11
N LEU A 372 11.81 -2.09 17.36
CA LEU A 372 12.25 -1.36 18.54
C LEU A 372 13.59 -1.91 19.03
N PHE A 373 14.58 -1.05 19.20
CA PHE A 373 15.91 -1.38 19.68
C PHE A 373 16.28 -0.61 20.96
N ALA A 374 17.13 -1.21 21.78
CA ALA A 374 17.75 -0.54 22.91
C ALA A 374 18.73 0.57 22.44
N PRO A 375 19.23 1.45 23.34
CA PRO A 375 20.14 2.55 22.97
C PRO A 375 21.52 2.15 22.42
N ASP A 376 21.81 0.86 22.34
CA ASP A 376 23.01 0.33 21.67
C ASP A 376 22.83 0.20 20.14
N GLY A 377 21.60 0.34 19.63
CA GLY A 377 21.25 0.28 18.22
C GLY A 377 21.32 -1.10 17.56
N ALA A 378 21.51 -2.16 18.34
CA ALA A 378 21.62 -3.53 17.81
C ALA A 378 20.87 -4.59 18.65
N THR A 379 20.54 -4.33 19.92
CA THR A 379 19.64 -5.17 20.71
C THR A 379 18.19 -4.88 20.36
N THR A 380 17.57 -5.71 19.52
CA THR A 380 16.12 -5.67 19.29
C THR A 380 15.38 -6.03 20.58
N VAL A 381 14.43 -5.19 20.98
CA VAL A 381 13.59 -5.36 22.16
C VAL A 381 12.23 -5.94 21.79
N ASP A 382 11.64 -5.47 20.69
CA ASP A 382 10.38 -5.98 20.14
C ASP A 382 10.25 -5.62 18.65
N GLN A 383 9.43 -6.34 17.90
CA GLN A 383 9.14 -6.02 16.50
C GLN A 383 7.79 -6.59 16.03
N HIS A 384 7.20 -5.94 15.02
CA HIS A 384 6.06 -6.44 14.26
C HIS A 384 6.24 -6.14 12.76
N ALA A 385 5.67 -6.95 11.89
CA ALA A 385 5.71 -6.77 10.44
C ALA A 385 4.39 -7.22 9.82
N TRP A 386 3.93 -6.54 8.78
CA TRP A 386 2.61 -6.68 8.18
C TRP A 386 2.65 -6.65 6.64
N THR A 387 1.48 -6.81 6.02
CA THR A 387 1.28 -6.78 4.57
C THR A 387 -0.10 -6.19 4.28
N GLY A 388 -0.14 -5.07 3.56
CA GLY A 388 -1.27 -4.14 3.51
C GLY A 388 -1.30 -3.20 4.72
N HIS A 389 -1.76 -1.96 4.53
CA HIS A 389 -2.06 -1.05 5.64
C HIS A 389 -3.18 -1.61 6.52
N ALA A 390 -3.23 -1.18 7.79
CA ALA A 390 -4.40 -1.45 8.62
C ALA A 390 -5.59 -0.58 8.19
N ALA A 391 -6.80 -1.15 8.18
CA ALA A 391 -8.05 -0.38 8.00
C ALA A 391 -8.47 0.37 9.29
N THR A 392 -7.70 0.20 10.35
CA THR A 392 -7.75 0.90 11.64
C THR A 392 -6.29 0.85 12.11
N SER A 393 -5.96 0.18 13.22
CA SER A 393 -4.57 -0.02 13.66
C SER A 393 -4.22 -1.51 13.82
N TYR A 394 -2.94 -1.86 13.90
CA TYR A 394 -2.48 -3.17 14.37
C TYR A 394 -2.19 -3.11 15.87
N GLY A 395 -2.93 -3.85 16.68
CA GLY A 395 -2.79 -3.83 18.15
C GLY A 395 -2.56 -5.20 18.76
N ARG A 396 -1.75 -5.24 19.81
CA ARG A 396 -1.35 -6.45 20.52
C ARG A 396 -2.43 -6.87 21.52
N CYS A 397 -2.98 -8.06 21.36
CA CYS A 397 -4.16 -8.50 22.13
C CYS A 397 -3.95 -9.83 22.88
N PRO A 398 -3.89 -9.83 24.24
CA PRO A 398 -3.94 -8.67 25.15
C PRO A 398 -2.67 -7.80 25.12
N ASP A 399 -2.75 -6.59 25.67
CA ASP A 399 -1.64 -5.62 25.73
C ASP A 399 -0.31 -6.24 26.21
N ALA A 400 0.80 -5.79 25.62
CA ALA A 400 2.17 -6.24 25.86
C ALA A 400 2.49 -7.74 25.66
N ALA A 401 1.53 -8.65 25.67
CA ALA A 401 1.77 -10.10 25.72
C ALA A 401 1.10 -10.92 24.62
N GLY A 402 0.12 -10.34 23.92
CA GLY A 402 -0.64 -10.98 22.85
C GLY A 402 0.08 -11.06 21.51
N GLU A 403 -0.63 -11.62 20.54
CA GLU A 403 -0.32 -11.45 19.12
C GLU A 403 -0.89 -10.11 18.63
N PHE A 404 -0.37 -9.57 17.53
CA PHE A 404 -0.99 -8.45 16.84
C PHE A 404 -2.25 -8.91 16.09
N VAL A 405 -3.30 -8.10 16.15
CA VAL A 405 -4.56 -8.23 15.42
C VAL A 405 -4.90 -6.91 14.75
N LEU A 406 -5.74 -6.94 13.71
CA LEU A 406 -6.39 -5.72 13.24
C LEU A 406 -7.36 -5.25 14.33
N MET A 407 -7.16 -4.02 14.79
CA MET A 407 -7.97 -3.41 15.83
C MET A 407 -9.33 -2.98 15.30
N THR A 408 -10.23 -2.76 16.25
CA THR A 408 -11.65 -2.52 15.99
C THR A 408 -12.07 -1.07 16.25
N SER A 409 -11.16 -0.32 16.88
CA SER A 409 -11.09 1.13 17.02
C SER A 409 -9.65 1.47 17.42
N VAL A 410 -9.14 2.63 17.01
CA VAL A 410 -7.84 3.13 17.50
C VAL A 410 -7.89 3.34 19.02
N THR A 411 -6.88 2.86 19.74
CA THR A 411 -6.78 2.91 21.21
C THR A 411 -5.57 3.67 21.74
N LYS A 412 -5.01 4.58 20.92
CA LYS A 412 -3.87 5.46 21.23
C LYS A 412 -3.84 5.99 22.67
N ALA A 413 -2.81 5.64 23.41
CA ALA A 413 -2.56 5.94 24.83
C ALA A 413 -3.55 5.31 25.84
N ALA A 414 -4.24 4.24 25.45
CA ALA A 414 -5.17 3.45 26.26
C ALA A 414 -4.89 1.94 26.12
N LEU A 415 -5.70 1.10 26.79
CA LEU A 415 -5.62 -0.36 26.62
C LEU A 415 -6.28 -0.76 25.30
N ASN A 416 -5.69 -1.70 24.57
CA ASN A 416 -6.21 -2.20 23.30
C ASN A 416 -7.61 -2.81 23.44
N ASP A 417 -8.54 -2.42 22.56
CA ASP A 417 -9.85 -3.07 22.45
C ASP A 417 -9.76 -4.43 21.72
N CYS A 418 -9.51 -5.46 22.52
CA CYS A 418 -9.49 -6.86 22.11
C CYS A 418 -10.89 -7.51 22.08
N GLY A 419 -11.95 -6.72 21.94
CA GLY A 419 -13.34 -7.16 21.84
C GLY A 419 -13.75 -7.70 20.47
N LEU A 420 -15.05 -7.89 20.29
CA LEU A 420 -15.63 -8.12 18.96
C LEU A 420 -15.62 -6.79 18.17
N PRO A 421 -15.54 -6.82 16.82
CA PRO A 421 -15.46 -5.63 15.97
C PRO A 421 -16.78 -4.86 15.82
N VAL A 422 -17.63 -4.95 16.84
CA VAL A 422 -18.96 -4.34 16.84
C VAL A 422 -19.00 -3.16 17.80
N ARG A 423 -19.64 -2.08 17.35
CA ARG A 423 -19.78 -0.81 18.08
C ARG A 423 -21.23 -0.37 18.05
N ILE A 424 -21.65 0.38 19.05
CA ILE A 424 -22.90 1.14 18.95
C ILE A 424 -22.66 2.23 17.88
N ASN A 425 -23.53 2.31 16.88
CA ASN A 425 -23.37 3.24 15.76
C ASN A 425 -24.30 4.45 15.87
N GLU A 426 -25.59 4.19 16.00
CA GLU A 426 -26.64 5.20 16.03
C GLU A 426 -27.67 4.89 17.13
N ILE A 427 -28.25 5.94 17.72
CA ILE A 427 -29.16 5.86 18.86
C ILE A 427 -30.29 6.88 18.69
N ASP A 428 -31.52 6.43 18.42
CA ASP A 428 -32.70 7.26 18.65
C ASP A 428 -33.07 7.21 20.13
N SER A 429 -32.84 8.34 20.80
CA SER A 429 -33.24 8.57 22.19
C SER A 429 -34.54 9.36 22.31
N SER A 430 -35.09 9.87 21.21
CA SER A 430 -36.22 10.81 21.18
C SER A 430 -37.56 10.16 20.82
N GLY A 431 -37.51 8.96 20.22
CA GLY A 431 -38.68 8.17 19.82
C GLY A 431 -39.35 8.71 18.56
N ALA A 432 -38.56 9.20 17.61
CA ALA A 432 -39.02 9.95 16.45
C ALA A 432 -39.47 9.09 15.25
N ASP A 433 -39.60 7.77 15.37
CA ASP A 433 -40.59 6.91 14.68
C ASP A 433 -40.54 5.47 15.24
N PRO A 434 -41.68 4.87 15.60
CA PRO A 434 -42.39 5.06 16.86
C PRO A 434 -41.77 4.32 18.08
N VAL A 435 -40.45 4.07 18.08
CA VAL A 435 -39.73 3.21 19.04
C VAL A 435 -38.35 3.77 19.40
N ASP A 436 -37.87 3.52 20.63
CA ASP A 436 -36.47 3.80 21.01
C ASP A 436 -35.57 2.64 20.55
N TRP A 437 -34.44 2.93 19.92
CA TRP A 437 -33.56 1.90 19.37
C TRP A 437 -32.07 2.22 19.51
N ILE A 438 -31.27 1.16 19.53
CA ILE A 438 -29.81 1.19 19.52
C ILE A 438 -29.33 0.38 18.33
N GLU A 439 -28.51 0.98 17.48
CA GLU A 439 -27.88 0.31 16.35
C GLU A 439 -26.46 -0.14 16.67
N ILE A 440 -26.09 -1.28 16.08
CA ILE A 440 -24.76 -1.86 16.14
C ILE A 440 -24.22 -2.01 14.72
N VAL A 441 -23.02 -1.48 14.46
CA VAL A 441 -22.26 -1.71 13.22
C VAL A 441 -21.20 -2.79 13.43
N ASN A 442 -20.77 -3.45 12.35
CA ASN A 442 -19.59 -4.33 12.34
C ASN A 442 -18.46 -3.70 11.50
N ASN A 443 -17.45 -3.13 12.18
CA ASN A 443 -16.28 -2.52 11.55
C ASN A 443 -15.24 -3.55 11.04
N GLY A 444 -15.49 -4.85 11.24
CA GLY A 444 -14.57 -5.91 10.85
C GLY A 444 -14.80 -6.39 9.42
N ALA A 445 -13.73 -6.76 8.73
CA ALA A 445 -13.74 -7.30 7.36
C ALA A 445 -14.43 -8.69 7.19
N THR A 446 -15.09 -9.22 8.22
CA THR A 446 -15.80 -10.52 8.15
C THR A 446 -17.09 -10.51 8.98
N PRO A 447 -18.07 -11.39 8.67
CA PRO A 447 -19.31 -11.47 9.43
C PRO A 447 -19.09 -11.94 10.87
N VAL A 448 -19.77 -11.30 11.82
CA VAL A 448 -19.57 -11.49 13.27
C VAL A 448 -20.84 -11.97 13.95
N ASP A 449 -20.73 -13.05 14.72
CA ASP A 449 -21.81 -13.58 15.58
C ASP A 449 -21.88 -12.79 16.89
N ILE A 450 -22.98 -12.05 17.06
CA ILE A 450 -23.28 -11.24 18.26
C ILE A 450 -24.31 -11.90 19.19
N SER A 451 -24.59 -13.19 18.97
CA SER A 451 -25.58 -13.96 19.73
C SER A 451 -25.39 -13.85 21.25
N GLY A 452 -26.42 -13.38 21.94
CA GLY A 452 -26.45 -13.31 23.40
C GLY A 452 -25.65 -12.15 24.02
N MET A 453 -25.05 -11.26 23.23
CA MET A 453 -24.62 -9.94 23.71
C MET A 453 -25.79 -9.17 24.34
N ILE A 454 -25.53 -8.22 25.24
CA ILE A 454 -26.56 -7.59 26.07
C ILE A 454 -26.52 -6.07 25.95
N LEU A 455 -27.61 -5.49 25.44
CA LEU A 455 -27.89 -4.06 25.49
C LEU A 455 -28.50 -3.65 26.84
N LYS A 456 -28.15 -2.46 27.33
CA LYS A 456 -28.67 -1.84 28.56
C LYS A 456 -28.80 -0.32 28.38
N ASP A 457 -29.73 0.28 29.11
CA ASP A 457 -29.79 1.73 29.33
C ASP A 457 -28.91 2.15 30.54
N ASP A 458 -29.11 3.30 31.20
CA ASP A 458 -28.38 3.70 32.43
C ASP A 458 -28.54 2.75 33.64
N ASN A 459 -29.47 1.79 33.57
CA ASN A 459 -29.89 0.98 34.70
C ASN A 459 -29.58 -0.50 34.46
N ASP A 460 -28.58 -1.03 35.16
CA ASP A 460 -28.10 -2.43 35.05
C ASP A 460 -29.18 -3.52 35.23
N ALA A 461 -30.38 -3.18 35.72
CA ALA A 461 -31.51 -4.11 35.85
C ALA A 461 -32.40 -4.20 34.59
N ARG A 462 -32.21 -3.32 33.61
CA ARG A 462 -32.86 -3.32 32.29
C ARG A 462 -31.87 -3.85 31.26
N THR A 463 -32.23 -4.95 30.60
CA THR A 463 -31.31 -5.72 29.77
C THR A 463 -32.05 -6.37 28.61
N LEU A 464 -31.57 -6.19 27.39
CA LEU A 464 -32.00 -6.94 26.20
C LEU A 464 -30.84 -7.82 25.74
N ALA A 465 -31.04 -9.14 25.72
CA ALA A 465 -30.08 -10.08 25.15
C ALA A 465 -30.39 -10.30 23.67
N ILE A 466 -29.39 -10.09 22.81
CA ILE A 466 -29.51 -10.25 21.36
C ILE A 466 -29.83 -11.73 21.03
N PRO A 467 -30.79 -12.03 20.13
CA PRO A 467 -31.20 -13.40 19.82
C PRO A 467 -30.05 -14.31 19.38
N ALA A 468 -30.23 -15.62 19.60
CA ALA A 468 -29.26 -16.62 19.17
C ALA A 468 -29.35 -16.89 17.66
N GLY A 469 -28.20 -16.91 16.98
CA GLY A 469 -28.08 -16.98 15.52
C GLY A 469 -28.07 -15.62 14.83
N THR A 470 -27.82 -14.52 15.55
CA THR A 470 -27.69 -13.17 14.98
C THR A 470 -26.25 -12.92 14.54
N THR A 471 -26.05 -12.78 13.23
CA THR A 471 -24.80 -12.38 12.61
C THR A 471 -24.98 -11.02 11.95
N VAL A 472 -23.97 -10.16 12.07
CA VAL A 472 -23.85 -8.90 11.31
C VAL A 472 -22.75 -9.09 10.29
N GLU A 473 -23.03 -8.85 9.01
CA GLU A 473 -22.03 -8.96 7.92
C GLU A 473 -20.96 -7.86 8.05
N ALA A 474 -19.86 -7.95 7.28
CA ALA A 474 -18.83 -6.91 7.29
C ALA A 474 -19.41 -5.56 6.82
N GLY A 475 -19.13 -4.47 7.55
CA GLY A 475 -19.63 -3.12 7.25
C GLY A 475 -21.15 -2.94 7.40
N ALA A 476 -21.88 -3.92 7.94
CA ALA A 476 -23.33 -3.87 8.03
C ALA A 476 -23.83 -3.34 9.38
N HIS A 477 -25.03 -2.75 9.34
CA HIS A 477 -25.70 -2.08 10.46
C HIS A 477 -26.90 -2.90 10.94
N LEU A 478 -27.11 -2.98 12.26
CA LEU A 478 -28.22 -3.68 12.90
C LEU A 478 -28.86 -2.81 13.99
N ALA A 479 -29.95 -2.13 13.65
CA ALA A 479 -30.82 -1.46 14.61
C ALA A 479 -31.68 -2.45 15.42
N ILE A 480 -31.78 -2.21 16.74
CA ILE A 480 -32.53 -3.05 17.69
C ILE A 480 -33.47 -2.17 18.52
N ASP A 481 -34.77 -2.46 18.44
CA ASP A 481 -35.85 -1.73 19.14
C ASP A 481 -35.87 -2.10 20.64
N VAL A 482 -35.22 -1.30 21.49
CA VAL A 482 -35.00 -1.62 22.90
C VAL A 482 -36.25 -1.47 23.76
N ASP A 483 -37.20 -0.63 23.36
CA ASP A 483 -38.47 -0.44 24.06
C ASP A 483 -39.50 -1.55 23.74
N VAL A 484 -39.45 -2.11 22.54
CA VAL A 484 -40.29 -3.24 22.09
C VAL A 484 -39.71 -4.59 22.55
N ASP A 485 -38.46 -4.89 22.19
CA ASP A 485 -37.86 -6.20 22.49
C ASP A 485 -37.28 -6.26 23.90
N GLY A 486 -36.70 -5.16 24.39
CA GLY A 486 -36.13 -5.04 25.73
C GLY A 486 -37.12 -4.58 26.80
N GLY A 487 -38.19 -3.89 26.41
CA GLY A 487 -39.16 -3.31 27.35
C GLY A 487 -38.65 -2.09 28.12
N PHE A 488 -37.60 -1.41 27.63
CA PHE A 488 -37.06 -0.18 28.21
C PHE A 488 -36.84 0.90 27.16
N GLY A 489 -37.27 2.12 27.46
CA GLY A 489 -37.01 3.29 26.62
C GLY A 489 -35.79 4.08 27.07
N LEU A 490 -35.30 4.95 26.20
CA LEU A 490 -34.09 5.76 26.35
C LEU A 490 -34.45 7.18 26.81
N GLY A 491 -34.12 7.53 28.04
CA GLY A 491 -34.49 8.81 28.66
C GLY A 491 -33.66 10.00 28.18
N GLY A 492 -34.12 11.22 28.47
CA GLY A 492 -33.39 12.45 28.13
C GLY A 492 -32.10 12.70 28.93
N THR A 493 -31.75 11.85 29.89
CA THR A 493 -30.43 11.79 30.52
C THR A 493 -30.21 10.32 30.84
N ASP A 494 -29.46 9.64 29.99
CA ASP A 494 -29.41 8.18 29.92
C ASP A 494 -28.13 7.73 29.19
N SER A 495 -28.01 6.43 28.92
CA SER A 495 -26.88 5.84 28.19
C SER A 495 -27.33 4.68 27.32
N ALA A 496 -26.65 4.43 26.21
CA ALA A 496 -26.74 3.20 25.44
C ALA A 496 -25.48 2.38 25.74
N ARG A 497 -25.61 1.11 26.16
CA ARG A 497 -24.46 0.30 26.59
C ARG A 497 -24.54 -1.12 26.06
N LEU A 498 -23.50 -1.56 25.34
CA LEU A 498 -23.35 -2.90 24.77
C LEU A 498 -22.38 -3.72 25.63
N PHE A 499 -22.83 -4.88 26.07
CA PHE A 499 -22.03 -5.84 26.85
C PHE A 499 -21.85 -7.15 26.08
N ALA A 500 -20.74 -7.84 26.34
CA ALA A 500 -20.53 -9.21 25.88
C ALA A 500 -21.56 -10.18 26.51
N ALA A 501 -21.62 -11.40 25.98
CA ALA A 501 -22.58 -12.43 26.42
C ALA A 501 -22.41 -12.92 27.89
N ASP A 502 -21.37 -12.49 28.59
CA ASP A 502 -21.23 -12.68 30.04
C ASP A 502 -22.08 -11.69 30.88
N GLY A 503 -22.57 -10.61 30.25
CA GLY A 503 -23.35 -9.54 30.86
C GLY A 503 -22.56 -8.57 31.74
N THR A 504 -21.24 -8.73 31.85
CA THR A 504 -20.34 -7.97 32.73
C THR A 504 -19.22 -7.23 32.02
N THR A 505 -18.73 -7.77 30.91
CA THR A 505 -17.70 -7.13 30.08
C THR A 505 -18.39 -6.10 29.18
N LEU A 506 -18.11 -4.81 29.41
CA LEU A 506 -18.56 -3.73 28.54
C LEU A 506 -17.77 -3.78 27.23
N VAL A 507 -18.46 -3.62 26.10
CA VAL A 507 -17.86 -3.55 24.75
C VAL A 507 -17.91 -2.12 24.24
N ASP A 508 -19.05 -1.45 24.32
CA ASP A 508 -19.19 -0.06 23.91
C ASP A 508 -20.27 0.67 24.74
N ALA A 509 -20.17 1.99 24.84
CA ALA A 509 -21.16 2.83 25.51
C ALA A 509 -21.13 4.29 25.04
N TYR A 510 -22.32 4.88 24.92
CA TYR A 510 -22.52 6.32 24.81
C TYR A 510 -23.45 6.82 25.93
N SER A 511 -23.33 8.09 26.31
CA SER A 511 -24.12 8.69 27.42
C SER A 511 -24.38 10.17 27.18
N TRP A 512 -25.61 10.61 27.42
CA TRP A 512 -26.09 11.95 27.06
C TRP A 512 -26.84 12.64 28.22
N THR A 513 -27.11 13.94 28.06
CA THR A 513 -27.78 14.79 29.07
C THR A 513 -29.01 15.53 28.57
N GLY A 514 -29.33 15.38 27.28
CA GLY A 514 -30.59 15.74 26.64
C GLY A 514 -30.90 14.70 25.55
N HIS A 515 -32.12 14.66 25.03
CA HIS A 515 -32.39 13.93 23.79
C HIS A 515 -31.66 14.62 22.62
N ALA A 516 -31.28 13.86 21.60
CA ALA A 516 -30.92 14.43 20.30
C ALA A 516 -32.11 15.16 19.66
N ALA A 517 -31.85 16.02 18.68
CA ALA A 517 -32.91 16.61 17.85
C ALA A 517 -33.45 15.59 16.82
N THR A 518 -32.58 14.65 16.43
CA THR A 518 -32.73 13.57 15.46
C THR A 518 -32.31 12.29 16.18
N THR A 519 -31.06 11.83 15.99
CA THR A 519 -30.44 10.71 16.70
C THR A 519 -29.02 11.11 17.16
N TYR A 520 -28.39 10.26 17.97
CA TYR A 520 -26.96 10.33 18.23
C TYR A 520 -26.24 9.28 17.40
N GLY A 521 -25.41 9.70 16.44
CA GLY A 521 -24.65 8.82 15.54
C GLY A 521 -23.15 9.07 15.64
N ARG A 522 -22.33 8.05 15.32
CA ARG A 522 -20.89 8.19 15.12
C ARG A 522 -20.61 8.94 13.83
N CYS A 523 -19.77 9.97 13.90
CA CYS A 523 -19.41 10.82 12.78
C CYS A 523 -17.89 10.98 12.69
N PRO A 524 -17.20 10.41 11.67
CA PRO A 524 -17.74 9.58 10.57
C PRO A 524 -18.40 8.27 11.01
N ASP A 525 -19.18 7.65 10.12
CA ASP A 525 -19.92 6.41 10.39
C ASP A 525 -19.03 5.29 10.96
N GLY A 526 -19.59 4.54 11.91
CA GLY A 526 -18.99 3.38 12.60
C GLY A 526 -17.73 3.62 13.44
N THR A 527 -16.98 4.70 13.18
CA THR A 527 -15.62 4.92 13.70
C THR A 527 -15.49 6.20 14.52
N GLY A 528 -16.24 7.25 14.18
CA GLY A 528 -16.12 8.57 14.77
C GLY A 528 -16.71 8.73 16.17
N GLU A 529 -16.57 9.95 16.69
CA GLU A 529 -17.20 10.39 17.92
C GLU A 529 -18.71 10.56 17.74
N PHE A 530 -19.47 10.44 18.82
CA PHE A 530 -20.92 10.62 18.77
C PHE A 530 -21.32 12.10 18.66
N ALA A 531 -21.97 12.45 17.54
CA ALA A 531 -22.57 13.74 17.28
C ALA A 531 -24.10 13.61 17.10
N ALA A 532 -24.78 14.73 16.84
CA ALA A 532 -26.16 14.69 16.38
C ALA A 532 -26.16 14.49 14.85
N THR A 533 -26.93 13.54 14.36
CA THR A 533 -27.12 13.30 12.91
C THR A 533 -27.96 14.40 12.27
N THR A 534 -27.87 14.54 10.94
CA THR A 534 -28.75 15.43 10.17
C THR A 534 -30.14 14.80 9.97
N GLU A 535 -30.22 13.47 9.87
CA GLU A 535 -31.45 12.67 9.86
C GLU A 535 -31.25 11.26 10.47
N PRO A 536 -32.31 10.57 10.92
CA PRO A 536 -32.21 9.19 11.44
C PRO A 536 -31.93 8.17 10.32
N THR A 537 -30.89 7.37 10.47
CA THR A 537 -30.34 6.47 9.41
C THR A 537 -30.49 4.97 9.70
N LYS A 538 -31.45 4.61 10.56
CA LYS A 538 -31.76 3.26 11.04
C LYS A 538 -31.55 2.12 10.02
N GLY A 539 -30.48 1.36 10.19
CA GLY A 539 -30.09 0.21 9.36
C GLY A 539 -29.21 0.55 8.17
N ALA A 540 -28.59 1.73 8.15
CA ALA A 540 -27.73 2.27 7.11
C ALA A 540 -26.62 3.15 7.73
N PRO A 541 -25.60 3.60 6.97
CA PRO A 541 -24.57 4.51 7.46
C PRO A 541 -25.14 5.84 7.98
N ASN A 542 -24.53 6.39 9.04
CA ASN A 542 -24.92 7.66 9.65
C ASN A 542 -24.87 8.84 8.68
N ALA A 543 -25.87 9.72 8.77
CA ALA A 543 -25.87 11.00 8.09
C ALA A 543 -25.33 12.11 9.02
N CYS A 544 -24.09 12.55 8.80
CA CYS A 544 -23.41 13.52 9.65
C CYS A 544 -23.35 14.94 9.04
N GLU A 545 -23.20 15.95 9.89
CA GLU A 545 -23.05 17.34 9.47
C GLU A 545 -21.66 17.52 8.81
N GLY A 546 -21.65 17.71 7.48
CA GLY A 546 -20.44 17.85 6.68
C GLY A 546 -20.16 16.69 5.73
N ASP A 547 -20.90 15.58 5.82
CA ASP A 547 -20.76 14.45 4.90
C ASP A 547 -21.15 14.86 3.46
N LEU A 548 -20.44 14.27 2.49
CA LEU A 548 -20.80 14.38 1.08
C LEU A 548 -22.07 13.57 0.80
N VAL A 549 -23.19 14.24 0.59
CA VAL A 549 -24.41 13.58 0.09
C VAL A 549 -24.18 13.17 -1.37
N THR A 550 -24.14 11.86 -1.62
CA THR A 550 -23.90 11.32 -2.96
C THR A 550 -25.19 10.95 -3.69
N ALA A 551 -25.10 10.90 -5.02
CA ALA A 551 -26.13 10.39 -5.91
C ALA A 551 -25.57 9.25 -6.80
N PRO A 552 -26.43 8.38 -7.38
CA PRO A 552 -26.00 7.39 -8.36
C PRO A 552 -25.32 8.01 -9.58
N TRP A 553 -24.51 7.22 -10.28
CA TRP A 553 -23.86 7.64 -11.52
C TRP A 553 -24.90 8.17 -12.54
N PRO A 554 -24.72 9.37 -13.12
CA PRO A 554 -25.70 9.98 -14.01
C PRO A 554 -25.58 9.41 -15.44
N GLY A 555 -25.72 8.09 -15.60
CA GLY A 555 -25.48 7.37 -16.84
C GLY A 555 -26.01 5.93 -16.84
N ASP A 556 -25.43 5.07 -17.68
CA ASP A 556 -25.63 3.62 -17.57
C ASP A 556 -24.66 3.06 -16.51
N GLU A 557 -25.16 2.22 -15.61
CA GLU A 557 -24.38 1.62 -14.52
C GLU A 557 -23.37 0.58 -15.02
N SER A 558 -23.52 0.10 -16.27
CA SER A 558 -22.66 -0.91 -16.87
C SER A 558 -21.43 -0.31 -17.57
N VAL A 559 -20.27 -0.90 -17.28
CA VAL A 559 -18.95 -0.49 -17.79
C VAL A 559 -18.27 -1.67 -18.49
N SER A 560 -17.51 -1.38 -19.55
CA SER A 560 -16.74 -2.37 -20.31
C SER A 560 -15.28 -1.97 -20.47
N THR A 561 -14.37 -2.94 -20.41
CA THR A 561 -12.95 -2.74 -20.71
C THR A 561 -12.72 -2.64 -22.23
N VAL A 562 -11.87 -1.72 -22.66
CA VAL A 562 -11.79 -1.27 -24.07
C VAL A 562 -10.38 -1.11 -24.64
N ASP A 563 -9.36 -1.59 -23.96
CA ASP A 563 -8.01 -1.77 -24.50
C ASP A 563 -7.66 -3.25 -24.75
N GLU A 564 -6.55 -3.52 -25.46
CA GLU A 564 -6.02 -4.87 -25.59
C GLU A 564 -5.37 -5.30 -24.26
N ALA A 565 -5.84 -6.40 -23.67
CA ALA A 565 -5.40 -6.86 -22.36
C ALA A 565 -3.87 -7.01 -22.27
N GLY A 566 -3.26 -6.24 -21.36
CA GLY A 566 -1.82 -6.18 -21.09
C GLY A 566 -1.03 -5.32 -22.08
N TYR A 567 -1.68 -4.53 -22.94
CA TYR A 567 -1.01 -3.67 -23.91
C TYR A 567 -0.33 -2.46 -23.25
N PHE A 568 -1.07 -1.70 -22.44
CA PHE A 568 -0.55 -0.51 -21.77
C PHE A 568 0.14 -0.84 -20.44
N GLY A 569 -0.27 -1.92 -19.77
CA GLY A 569 0.26 -2.35 -18.48
C GLY A 569 -0.45 -1.67 -17.32
N SER A 570 0.32 -1.19 -16.34
CA SER A 570 -0.12 -0.28 -15.29
C SER A 570 0.27 1.17 -15.62
N ASN A 571 0.02 2.12 -14.71
CA ASN A 571 0.47 3.51 -14.76
C ASN A 571 -0.19 4.33 -15.88
N MET A 572 -1.40 3.96 -16.32
CA MET A 572 -2.20 4.78 -17.24
C MET A 572 -3.04 5.76 -16.42
N SER A 573 -2.77 7.04 -16.63
CA SER A 573 -3.36 8.13 -15.87
C SER A 573 -4.29 8.95 -16.77
N GLY A 574 -4.33 10.27 -16.63
CA GLY A 574 -5.31 11.19 -17.18
C GLY A 574 -5.62 11.08 -18.67
N LEU A 575 -6.83 11.53 -19.02
CA LEU A 575 -7.47 11.34 -20.33
C LEU A 575 -8.18 12.61 -20.82
N VAL A 576 -8.09 12.93 -22.13
CA VAL A 576 -8.88 14.03 -22.72
C VAL A 576 -9.27 13.78 -24.18
N PHE A 577 -10.52 14.11 -24.53
CA PHE A 577 -10.97 14.09 -25.92
C PHE A 577 -10.54 15.35 -26.68
N GLU A 578 -10.03 15.18 -27.90
CA GLU A 578 -9.89 16.28 -28.85
C GLU A 578 -11.15 16.39 -29.71
N ASP A 579 -11.93 17.44 -29.48
CA ASP A 579 -13.00 17.88 -30.40
C ASP A 579 -12.38 18.30 -31.74
N THR A 580 -12.75 17.60 -32.80
CA THR A 580 -12.25 17.88 -34.16
C THR A 580 -13.24 18.63 -35.04
N ASP A 581 -14.50 18.84 -34.62
CA ASP A 581 -15.59 19.22 -35.53
C ASP A 581 -15.92 20.73 -35.53
N THR A 582 -14.95 21.52 -35.98
CA THR A 582 -15.19 22.90 -36.45
C THR A 582 -15.95 22.94 -37.79
N GLY A 583 -17.11 22.27 -37.86
CA GLY A 583 -18.20 22.54 -38.79
C GLY A 583 -18.13 21.85 -40.14
N SER A 584 -17.54 20.65 -40.24
CA SER A 584 -17.41 19.93 -41.51
C SER A 584 -18.49 18.88 -41.72
N ALA A 585 -19.62 19.29 -42.30
CA ALA A 585 -20.74 18.41 -42.67
C ALA A 585 -20.30 17.20 -43.54
N GLY A 586 -20.02 16.08 -42.87
CA GLY A 586 -19.36 14.91 -43.45
C GLY A 586 -18.41 14.16 -42.51
N ALA A 587 -18.22 14.59 -41.26
CA ALA A 587 -17.52 13.81 -40.23
C ALA A 587 -18.13 12.41 -40.09
N THR A 588 -17.27 11.39 -40.05
CA THR A 588 -17.66 9.99 -39.85
C THR A 588 -16.72 9.34 -38.84
N GLY A 589 -16.96 9.62 -37.56
CA GLY A 589 -16.59 8.80 -36.40
C GLY A 589 -15.11 8.44 -36.27
N ALA A 590 -14.36 9.28 -35.56
CA ALA A 590 -13.42 8.89 -34.51
C ALA A 590 -12.80 10.18 -33.96
N ASP A 591 -13.29 10.65 -32.81
CA ASP A 591 -12.57 11.68 -32.06
C ASP A 591 -11.34 11.06 -31.41
N THR A 592 -10.33 11.90 -31.19
CA THR A 592 -9.03 11.43 -30.71
C THR A 592 -9.05 11.46 -29.20
N LEU A 593 -8.77 10.32 -28.56
CA LEU A 593 -8.53 10.29 -27.12
C LEU A 593 -7.03 10.45 -26.90
N TRP A 594 -6.65 11.48 -26.15
CA TRP A 594 -5.29 11.66 -25.64
C TRP A 594 -5.23 11.05 -24.25
N ALA A 595 -4.14 10.35 -23.95
CA ALA A 595 -3.94 9.66 -22.68
C ALA A 595 -2.47 9.76 -22.27
N VAL A 596 -2.20 9.94 -20.99
CA VAL A 596 -0.84 9.92 -20.45
C VAL A 596 -0.60 8.71 -19.56
N LYS A 597 0.68 8.35 -19.45
CA LYS A 597 1.17 7.22 -18.67
C LYS A 597 2.37 7.71 -17.86
N ASN A 598 2.38 7.52 -16.54
CA ASN A 598 3.35 8.19 -15.69
C ASN A 598 4.76 7.55 -15.74
N GLY A 599 4.86 6.23 -15.63
CA GLY A 599 6.13 5.49 -15.69
C GLY A 599 6.15 4.36 -16.74
N PRO A 600 7.05 4.39 -17.76
CA PRO A 600 7.80 5.54 -18.24
C PRO A 600 6.88 6.58 -18.88
N GLY A 601 7.24 7.86 -18.72
CA GLY A 601 6.45 9.03 -19.10
C GLY A 601 6.09 9.02 -20.57
N THR A 602 4.83 8.76 -20.91
CA THR A 602 4.39 8.54 -22.29
C THR A 602 3.07 9.23 -22.59
N LEU A 603 3.03 10.07 -23.64
CA LEU A 603 1.79 10.58 -24.22
C LEU A 603 1.34 9.66 -25.36
N TYR A 604 0.11 9.19 -25.29
CA TYR A 604 -0.57 8.45 -26.33
C TYR A 604 -1.58 9.32 -27.08
N ARG A 605 -1.65 9.07 -28.38
CA ARG A 605 -2.76 9.49 -29.24
C ARG A 605 -3.52 8.23 -29.62
N LEU A 606 -4.75 8.06 -29.15
CA LEU A 606 -5.56 6.85 -29.33
C LEU A 606 -6.65 7.06 -30.38
N ASP A 607 -6.82 6.07 -31.26
CA ASP A 607 -7.94 5.96 -32.20
C ASP A 607 -8.86 4.82 -31.73
N ASN A 608 -10.19 5.01 -31.71
CA ASN A 608 -11.14 3.92 -31.45
C ASN A 608 -11.34 3.08 -32.71
N ILE A 609 -11.06 1.77 -32.63
CA ILE A 609 -11.15 0.82 -33.74
C ILE A 609 -12.02 -0.36 -33.29
N ASP A 610 -13.20 -0.50 -33.92
CA ASP A 610 -14.18 -1.55 -33.65
C ASP A 610 -14.58 -1.67 -32.15
N GLY A 611 -14.59 -0.56 -31.40
CA GLY A 611 -14.91 -0.52 -29.96
C GLY A 611 -13.73 -0.79 -29.03
N GLN A 612 -12.49 -0.62 -29.51
CA GLN A 612 -11.28 -0.64 -28.68
C GLN A 612 -10.43 0.61 -28.93
N TRP A 613 -9.93 1.21 -27.86
CA TRP A 613 -8.97 2.30 -27.90
C TRP A 613 -7.56 1.74 -28.12
N THR A 614 -6.90 2.18 -29.20
CA THR A 614 -5.59 1.67 -29.61
C THR A 614 -4.66 2.80 -30.05
N PRO A 615 -3.33 2.72 -29.84
CA PRO A 615 -2.43 3.77 -30.30
C PRO A 615 -2.49 4.01 -31.79
N SER A 616 -2.50 5.28 -32.16
CA SER A 616 -2.83 5.70 -33.50
C SER A 616 -1.85 5.18 -34.55
N SER A 617 -2.42 4.75 -35.68
CA SER A 617 -1.66 4.41 -36.89
C SER A 617 -1.02 5.62 -37.61
N THR A 618 -1.15 6.82 -37.04
CA THR A 618 -0.48 8.04 -37.52
C THR A 618 1.05 7.92 -37.30
N PRO A 619 1.90 8.19 -38.32
CA PRO A 619 3.33 7.95 -38.21
C PRO A 619 4.02 8.64 -37.02
N GLY A 620 4.62 7.82 -36.15
CA GLY A 620 5.26 8.23 -34.89
C GLY A 620 4.36 8.13 -33.65
N TRP A 621 3.12 7.65 -33.76
CA TRP A 621 2.20 7.43 -32.62
C TRP A 621 1.92 5.96 -32.34
N GLU A 622 2.45 5.03 -33.13
CA GLU A 622 2.16 3.60 -33.08
C GLU A 622 2.63 2.90 -31.77
N SER A 623 3.25 3.65 -30.85
CA SER A 623 3.66 3.19 -29.52
C SER A 623 3.62 4.32 -28.47
N GLY A 624 2.84 5.38 -28.72
CA GLY A 624 2.94 6.64 -27.97
C GLY A 624 4.25 7.41 -28.26
N LYS A 625 4.52 8.44 -27.46
CA LYS A 625 5.80 9.17 -27.46
C LYS A 625 6.28 9.41 -26.02
N ALA A 626 7.55 9.15 -25.76
CA ALA A 626 8.15 9.45 -24.46
C ALA A 626 8.20 10.97 -24.21
N LEU A 627 8.02 11.37 -22.96
CA LEU A 627 7.91 12.75 -22.52
C LEU A 627 9.17 13.21 -21.76
N HIS A 628 9.62 14.43 -22.07
CA HIS A 628 10.76 15.08 -21.44
C HIS A 628 10.42 16.54 -21.08
N TYR A 629 10.99 17.02 -19.98
CA TYR A 629 10.86 18.40 -19.52
C TYR A 629 11.41 19.43 -20.53
N ALA A 630 11.18 20.72 -20.27
CA ALA A 630 11.54 21.80 -21.19
C ALA A 630 13.06 22.01 -21.36
N ASP A 631 13.89 21.37 -20.54
CA ASP A 631 15.35 21.29 -20.72
C ASP A 631 15.81 20.14 -21.64
N GLY A 632 14.87 19.29 -22.07
CA GLY A 632 15.11 18.10 -22.90
C GLY A 632 15.59 16.88 -22.13
N THR A 633 15.32 16.80 -20.82
CA THR A 633 15.74 15.70 -19.94
C THR A 633 14.60 15.20 -19.04
N GLY A 634 14.86 14.12 -18.31
CA GLY A 634 13.93 13.52 -17.35
C GLY A 634 12.93 12.57 -17.99
N ASP A 635 12.48 11.61 -17.19
CA ASP A 635 11.31 10.78 -17.45
C ASP A 635 10.13 11.46 -16.73
N VAL A 636 9.18 12.01 -17.49
CA VAL A 636 8.11 12.83 -16.94
C VAL A 636 7.03 11.93 -16.36
N ASP A 637 6.85 12.00 -15.05
CA ASP A 637 5.73 11.36 -14.38
C ASP A 637 4.46 12.17 -14.70
N ALA A 638 3.74 11.69 -15.70
CA ALA A 638 2.65 12.41 -16.36
C ALA A 638 1.31 11.87 -15.89
N GLU A 639 0.61 12.68 -15.08
CA GLU A 639 -0.64 12.29 -14.43
C GLU A 639 -1.84 12.81 -15.25
N GLY A 640 -2.20 14.09 -15.17
CA GLY A 640 -3.30 14.64 -15.97
C GLY A 640 -2.91 15.10 -17.38
N VAL A 641 -3.90 15.20 -18.29
CA VAL A 641 -3.71 15.77 -19.65
C VAL A 641 -4.88 16.65 -20.07
N ALA A 642 -4.59 17.84 -20.61
CA ALA A 642 -5.59 18.83 -21.04
C ALA A 642 -5.33 19.42 -22.43
N LEU A 643 -6.42 19.90 -23.04
CA LEU A 643 -6.43 20.67 -24.28
C LEU A 643 -7.07 22.04 -24.07
N THR A 644 -6.76 22.98 -24.96
CA THR A 644 -7.43 24.30 -25.03
C THR A 644 -8.42 24.33 -26.20
N ASP A 645 -9.17 25.42 -26.38
CA ASP A 645 -10.04 25.65 -27.54
C ASP A 645 -9.32 25.59 -28.92
N ALA A 646 -7.99 25.65 -28.92
CA ALA A 646 -7.15 25.46 -30.10
C ALA A 646 -6.85 23.97 -30.41
N GLY A 647 -7.32 23.02 -29.60
CA GLY A 647 -7.06 21.58 -29.71
C GLY A 647 -5.56 21.25 -29.61
N SER A 648 -5.15 20.09 -30.14
CA SER A 648 -3.74 19.68 -30.12
C SER A 648 -2.80 20.64 -30.90
N ALA A 649 -3.37 21.46 -31.80
CA ALA A 649 -2.64 22.50 -32.52
C ALA A 649 -2.25 23.72 -31.67
N GLY A 650 -2.88 23.91 -30.50
CA GLY A 650 -2.46 24.84 -29.45
C GLY A 650 -1.34 24.30 -28.55
N GLY A 651 -1.08 22.99 -28.64
CA GLY A 651 -0.23 22.23 -27.73
C GLY A 651 -1.06 21.34 -26.81
N VAL A 652 -0.49 20.21 -26.39
CA VAL A 652 -1.05 19.33 -25.36
C VAL A 652 -0.42 19.68 -24.03
N PHE A 653 -1.25 19.85 -22.99
CA PHE A 653 -0.82 20.24 -21.65
C PHE A 653 -0.88 19.01 -20.75
N VAL A 654 0.11 18.85 -19.86
CA VAL A 654 0.26 17.69 -18.99
C VAL A 654 0.62 18.20 -17.59
N SER A 655 -0.04 17.68 -16.56
CA SER A 655 0.41 17.80 -15.17
C SER A 655 1.43 16.72 -14.85
N THR A 656 2.34 17.03 -13.92
CA THR A 656 3.36 16.08 -13.48
C THR A 656 3.63 16.27 -12.00
N GLU A 657 3.75 15.17 -11.28
CA GLU A 657 4.15 15.19 -9.89
C GLU A 657 5.67 15.21 -9.67
N ARG A 658 6.46 14.45 -10.43
CA ARG A 658 7.93 14.34 -10.28
C ARG A 658 8.63 13.96 -11.59
N ASN A 659 9.97 13.95 -11.53
CA ASN A 659 10.81 13.32 -12.55
C ASN A 659 11.19 11.91 -12.09
N ASN A 660 10.83 10.87 -12.84
CA ASN A 660 11.11 9.48 -12.49
C ASN A 660 12.61 9.13 -12.49
N ASP A 661 13.46 9.87 -13.23
CA ASP A 661 14.92 9.78 -13.10
C ASP A 661 15.43 10.24 -11.70
N VAL A 662 14.61 10.95 -10.94
CA VAL A 662 14.93 11.54 -9.62
C VAL A 662 13.73 11.38 -8.67
N SER A 663 13.24 10.14 -8.55
CA SER A 663 11.92 9.85 -7.95
C SER A 663 11.71 10.29 -6.49
N GLY A 664 12.77 10.57 -5.73
CA GLY A 664 12.67 11.13 -4.38
C GLY A 664 12.49 12.65 -4.30
N THR A 665 12.01 13.32 -5.35
CA THR A 665 11.84 14.79 -5.35
C THR A 665 10.64 15.24 -6.20
N SER A 666 9.65 15.82 -5.52
CA SER A 666 8.48 16.46 -6.13
C SER A 666 8.88 17.61 -7.08
N ARG A 667 8.21 17.68 -8.23
CA ARG A 667 8.34 18.71 -9.26
C ARG A 667 6.94 19.09 -9.84
N PRO A 668 5.96 19.49 -9.00
CA PRO A 668 4.60 19.81 -9.43
C PRO A 668 4.64 20.87 -10.52
N SER A 669 4.32 20.48 -11.76
CA SER A 669 4.44 21.36 -12.93
C SER A 669 3.32 21.13 -13.93
N VAL A 670 2.97 22.19 -14.67
CA VAL A 670 2.25 22.08 -15.94
C VAL A 670 3.26 22.19 -17.07
N ILE A 671 3.22 21.27 -18.03
CA ILE A 671 4.16 21.18 -19.15
C ILE A 671 3.40 21.14 -20.48
N ARG A 672 3.89 21.82 -21.51
CA ARG A 672 3.24 21.91 -22.83
C ARG A 672 4.09 21.28 -23.92
N TYR A 673 3.45 20.50 -24.80
CA TYR A 673 4.09 19.79 -25.90
C TYR A 673 3.57 20.21 -27.28
N ASP A 674 4.48 20.49 -28.22
CA ASP A 674 4.18 20.54 -29.66
C ASP A 674 4.13 19.11 -30.23
N VAL A 675 2.91 18.59 -30.34
CA VAL A 675 2.64 17.22 -30.81
C VAL A 675 2.70 17.06 -32.34
N SER A 676 3.06 18.11 -33.09
CA SER A 676 3.24 18.03 -34.55
C SER A 676 4.52 17.29 -34.99
N ALA A 677 5.42 16.98 -34.05
CA ALA A 677 6.68 16.33 -34.31
C ALA A 677 6.54 14.83 -34.67
N THR A 678 7.23 14.40 -35.74
CA THR A 678 7.24 12.99 -36.18
C THR A 678 8.31 12.13 -35.48
N GLY A 679 8.86 12.59 -34.35
CA GLY A 679 9.79 11.82 -33.52
C GLY A 679 9.05 10.80 -32.63
N THR A 680 9.80 9.96 -31.92
CA THR A 680 9.28 9.02 -30.90
C THR A 680 9.30 9.59 -29.48
N GLU A 681 9.77 10.82 -29.34
CA GLU A 681 10.03 11.53 -28.08
C GLU A 681 9.53 12.97 -28.26
N LEU A 682 9.03 13.58 -27.19
CA LEU A 682 8.64 14.98 -27.11
C LEU A 682 9.38 15.64 -25.94
N SER A 683 10.15 16.69 -26.23
CA SER A 683 10.57 17.63 -25.20
C SER A 683 9.56 18.77 -25.14
N ALA A 684 9.16 19.17 -23.94
CA ALA A 684 8.22 20.25 -23.75
C ALA A 684 8.77 21.57 -24.35
N ASP A 685 7.88 22.36 -24.95
CA ASP A 685 8.23 23.71 -25.42
C ASP A 685 8.09 24.76 -24.31
N ARG A 686 7.46 24.38 -23.19
CA ARG A 686 7.14 25.23 -22.04
C ARG A 686 6.92 24.41 -20.77
N GLU A 687 7.36 24.94 -19.64
CA GLU A 687 7.12 24.38 -18.30
C GLU A 687 6.80 25.54 -17.35
N TRP A 688 5.74 25.37 -16.56
CA TRP A 688 5.45 26.19 -15.39
C TRP A 688 5.58 25.30 -14.16
N ASN A 689 6.57 25.58 -13.31
CA ASN A 689 6.79 24.81 -12.09
C ASN A 689 6.08 25.51 -10.91
N LEU A 690 5.09 24.84 -10.33
CA LEU A 690 4.17 25.40 -9.34
C LEU A 690 4.69 25.26 -7.90
N ALA A 691 5.75 24.48 -7.66
CA ALA A 691 6.26 24.16 -6.32
C ALA A 691 6.53 25.38 -5.44
N ALA A 692 6.97 26.49 -6.03
CA ALA A 692 7.27 27.72 -5.30
C ALA A 692 6.01 28.52 -4.86
N ASP A 693 4.88 28.32 -5.52
CA ASP A 693 3.58 28.91 -5.14
C ASP A 693 2.84 28.00 -4.15
N LEU A 694 2.74 26.69 -4.47
CA LEU A 694 2.08 25.69 -3.63
C LEU A 694 2.72 25.55 -2.24
N ALA A 695 4.02 25.85 -2.11
CA ALA A 695 4.72 25.90 -0.82
C ALA A 695 4.17 26.96 0.17
N SER A 696 3.22 27.82 -0.22
CA SER A 696 2.46 28.66 0.74
C SER A 696 1.49 27.84 1.59
N ASP A 697 0.98 26.74 1.05
CA ASP A 697 -0.13 25.97 1.60
C ASP A 697 0.34 24.59 2.06
N VAL A 698 1.21 23.96 1.26
CA VAL A 698 1.85 22.65 1.53
C VAL A 698 3.37 22.84 1.56
N PRO A 699 3.99 23.10 2.74
CA PRO A 699 5.41 23.46 2.84
C PRO A 699 6.40 22.40 2.36
N THR A 700 5.98 21.13 2.35
CA THR A 700 6.70 19.98 1.79
C THR A 700 5.68 19.13 1.05
N ILE A 701 5.78 19.04 -0.27
CA ILE A 701 4.97 18.12 -1.09
C ILE A 701 5.77 16.82 -1.20
N GLY A 702 5.09 15.68 -0.99
CA GLY A 702 5.68 14.36 -1.21
C GLY A 702 6.11 14.18 -2.68
N ALA A 703 7.02 13.24 -2.92
CA ALA A 703 7.44 12.95 -4.29
C ALA A 703 6.40 12.11 -5.07
N ASN A 704 5.52 11.44 -4.33
CA ASN A 704 4.33 10.65 -4.71
C ASN A 704 3.10 11.31 -4.05
N ALA A 705 2.83 12.58 -4.42
CA ALA A 705 1.86 13.44 -3.75
C ALA A 705 1.58 14.75 -4.53
N GLY A 706 1.85 14.75 -5.84
CA GLY A 706 2.02 15.98 -6.60
C GLY A 706 0.78 16.43 -7.35
N LEU A 707 0.97 16.88 -8.60
CA LEU A 707 -0.16 17.30 -9.44
C LEU A 707 -0.66 16.10 -10.22
N GLU A 708 -1.89 15.71 -9.90
CA GLU A 708 -2.60 14.65 -10.60
C GLU A 708 -3.39 15.26 -11.76
N GLY A 709 -4.69 15.48 -11.59
CA GLY A 709 -5.57 16.01 -12.63
C GLY A 709 -5.27 17.42 -13.12
N ILE A 710 -5.59 17.66 -14.41
CA ILE A 710 -5.54 18.99 -15.04
C ILE A 710 -6.67 19.16 -16.03
N THR A 711 -7.34 20.32 -16.00
CA THR A 711 -8.27 20.73 -17.05
C THR A 711 -8.12 22.21 -17.41
N TRP A 712 -8.85 22.66 -18.44
CA TRP A 712 -8.82 24.03 -18.92
C TRP A 712 -10.24 24.57 -19.12
N ILE A 713 -10.51 25.76 -18.60
CA ILE A 713 -11.83 26.38 -18.61
C ILE A 713 -11.79 27.70 -19.41
N PRO A 714 -12.63 27.88 -20.44
CA PRO A 714 -12.67 29.10 -21.25
C PRO A 714 -12.97 30.37 -20.43
N ASP A 715 -12.32 31.48 -20.80
CA ASP A 715 -12.60 32.82 -20.25
C ASP A 715 -14.09 33.17 -20.34
N ALA A 716 -14.73 32.79 -21.46
CA ALA A 716 -16.12 33.10 -21.75
C ALA A 716 -17.07 32.50 -20.71
N ASP A 717 -16.76 31.31 -20.20
CA ASP A 717 -17.64 30.53 -19.33
C ASP A 717 -17.47 30.99 -17.87
N LEU A 718 -16.21 31.19 -17.45
CA LEU A 718 -15.86 31.84 -16.17
C LEU A 718 -16.53 33.22 -16.05
N LEU A 719 -16.47 34.04 -17.11
CA LEU A 719 -17.15 35.33 -17.17
C LEU A 719 -18.67 35.22 -17.19
N ALA A 720 -19.24 34.20 -17.84
CA ALA A 720 -20.68 33.98 -17.90
C ALA A 720 -21.26 33.59 -16.54
N LYS A 721 -20.54 32.77 -15.76
CA LYS A 721 -20.91 32.37 -14.40
C LYS A 721 -20.56 33.40 -13.32
N GLY A 722 -19.73 34.39 -13.66
CA GLY A 722 -19.36 35.47 -12.74
C GLY A 722 -18.27 35.06 -11.75
N PHE A 723 -17.28 34.30 -12.23
CA PHE A 723 -16.12 33.87 -11.47
C PHE A 723 -15.40 35.06 -10.81
N VAL A 724 -15.03 34.88 -9.55
CA VAL A 724 -14.29 35.86 -8.74
C VAL A 724 -12.83 35.41 -8.63
N ASP A 725 -11.93 36.31 -9.02
CA ASP A 725 -10.51 36.21 -8.76
C ASP A 725 -10.26 36.47 -7.27
N GLU A 726 -9.87 35.43 -6.54
CA GLU A 726 -9.61 35.44 -5.10
C GLU A 726 -8.46 36.40 -4.77
N SER A 727 -7.44 36.46 -5.63
CA SER A 727 -6.24 37.29 -5.44
C SER A 727 -6.55 38.79 -5.44
N THR A 728 -7.62 39.21 -6.11
CA THR A 728 -8.09 40.60 -6.18
C THR A 728 -9.42 40.87 -5.45
N GLY A 729 -10.16 39.81 -5.09
CA GLY A 729 -11.51 39.90 -4.52
C GLY A 729 -12.53 40.56 -5.46
N SER A 730 -12.32 40.44 -6.77
CA SER A 730 -13.12 41.08 -7.83
C SER A 730 -13.54 40.06 -8.88
N LEU A 731 -14.52 40.38 -9.73
CA LEU A 731 -14.82 39.54 -10.89
C LEU A 731 -13.56 39.39 -11.75
N TYR A 732 -13.28 38.17 -12.19
CA TYR A 732 -12.19 37.84 -13.11
C TYR A 732 -12.28 38.70 -14.38
N ASP A 733 -11.18 39.34 -14.78
CA ASP A 733 -11.02 40.06 -16.04
C ASP A 733 -9.79 39.52 -16.79
N PRO A 734 -9.96 38.77 -17.89
CA PRO A 734 -8.86 38.26 -18.72
C PRO A 734 -7.85 39.32 -19.16
N ALA A 735 -8.23 40.60 -19.20
CA ALA A 735 -7.34 41.70 -19.58
C ALA A 735 -6.25 42.00 -18.54
N ASP A 736 -6.42 41.60 -17.28
CA ASP A 736 -5.40 41.74 -16.24
C ASP A 736 -4.31 40.64 -16.32
N TYR A 737 -4.55 39.60 -17.13
CA TYR A 737 -3.68 38.42 -17.31
C TYR A 737 -3.12 38.32 -18.74
N PRO A 738 -2.33 39.30 -19.22
CA PRO A 738 -1.88 39.31 -20.62
C PRO A 738 -0.96 38.12 -20.94
N GLY A 739 -1.34 37.34 -21.94
CA GLY A 739 -0.56 36.16 -22.41
C GLY A 739 -1.07 34.82 -21.90
N HIS A 740 -2.01 34.78 -20.95
CA HIS A 740 -2.46 33.53 -20.31
C HIS A 740 -3.18 32.54 -21.26
N GLY A 741 -3.75 33.03 -22.37
CA GLY A 741 -4.53 32.23 -23.32
C GLY A 741 -5.88 32.89 -23.60
N GLY A 742 -6.92 32.06 -23.66
CA GLY A 742 -8.34 32.46 -23.70
C GLY A 742 -9.16 31.75 -22.62
N GLY A 743 -8.54 31.45 -21.47
CA GLY A 743 -9.08 30.61 -20.41
C GLY A 743 -8.00 30.14 -19.44
N LEU A 744 -8.42 29.69 -18.25
CA LEU A 744 -7.56 29.33 -17.13
C LEU A 744 -7.36 27.81 -17.02
N PHE A 745 -6.22 27.38 -16.49
CA PHE A 745 -5.99 25.98 -16.13
C PHE A 745 -6.42 25.74 -14.69
N VAL A 746 -6.99 24.57 -14.41
CA VAL A 746 -7.23 24.06 -13.05
C VAL A 746 -6.39 22.81 -12.88
N VAL A 747 -5.66 22.72 -11.77
CA VAL A 747 -4.86 21.53 -11.40
C VAL A 747 -5.28 21.01 -10.04
N GLY A 748 -5.29 19.70 -9.85
CA GLY A 748 -5.48 19.05 -8.56
C GLY A 748 -4.15 18.74 -7.88
N LEU A 749 -4.08 18.85 -6.55
CA LEU A 749 -2.93 18.43 -5.75
C LEU A 749 -3.31 17.24 -4.88
N GLU A 750 -2.67 16.08 -5.10
CA GLU A 750 -2.99 14.83 -4.40
C GLU A 750 -2.94 15.00 -2.87
N ALA A 751 -1.85 15.61 -2.39
CA ALA A 751 -1.52 15.76 -0.97
C ALA A 751 -2.59 16.44 -0.09
N THR A 752 -3.60 17.08 -0.68
CA THR A 752 -4.66 17.82 0.02
C THR A 752 -6.04 17.73 -0.63
N GLY A 753 -6.17 17.03 -1.77
CA GLY A 753 -7.37 17.07 -2.62
C GLY A 753 -7.76 18.48 -3.11
N SER A 754 -6.92 19.50 -2.91
CA SER A 754 -7.25 20.89 -3.23
C SER A 754 -7.00 21.19 -4.70
N LEU A 755 -7.87 22.00 -5.30
CA LEU A 755 -7.73 22.43 -6.69
C LEU A 755 -7.25 23.87 -6.76
N TYR A 756 -6.43 24.18 -7.78
CA TYR A 756 -5.81 25.49 -7.94
C TYR A 756 -6.02 26.01 -9.36
N VAL A 757 -6.57 27.22 -9.48
CA VAL A 757 -6.83 27.88 -10.76
C VAL A 757 -5.67 28.80 -11.11
N TYR A 758 -5.08 28.64 -12.30
CA TYR A 758 -3.91 29.39 -12.76
C TYR A 758 -4.11 30.06 -14.13
N ALA A 759 -3.67 31.32 -14.21
CA ALA A 759 -3.33 31.98 -15.47
C ALA A 759 -1.86 31.66 -15.82
N LEU A 760 -1.64 30.94 -16.91
CA LEU A 760 -0.31 30.47 -17.36
C LEU A 760 0.13 31.21 -18.63
N ASP A 761 1.15 32.08 -18.55
CA ASP A 761 1.60 32.89 -19.69
C ASP A 761 2.18 32.02 -20.82
N GLN A 762 1.44 31.91 -21.92
CA GLN A 762 1.73 31.09 -23.10
C GLN A 762 2.91 31.60 -23.95
N ASP A 763 3.50 32.75 -23.60
CA ASP A 763 4.71 33.33 -24.20
C ASP A 763 5.92 33.34 -23.22
N SER A 764 5.72 33.21 -21.89
CA SER A 764 6.80 33.10 -20.89
C SER A 764 6.72 31.85 -19.99
N THR A 765 7.34 31.89 -18.80
CA THR A 765 7.16 30.91 -17.72
C THR A 765 6.46 31.54 -16.51
N ASP A 766 5.91 32.74 -16.67
CA ASP A 766 5.19 33.44 -15.62
C ASP A 766 3.83 32.76 -15.40
N LEU A 767 3.47 32.57 -14.14
CA LEU A 767 2.19 31.99 -13.69
C LEU A 767 1.61 32.87 -12.59
N GLN A 768 0.28 32.92 -12.51
CA GLN A 768 -0.42 33.56 -11.40
C GLN A 768 -1.61 32.71 -10.97
N ARG A 769 -1.67 32.37 -9.68
CA ARG A 769 -2.82 31.74 -9.04
C ARG A 769 -3.97 32.74 -8.92
N ILE A 770 -5.16 32.27 -9.26
CA ILE A 770 -6.41 33.04 -9.34
C ILE A 770 -7.36 32.68 -8.19
N ALA A 771 -7.44 31.39 -7.86
CA ALA A 771 -8.25 30.86 -6.76
C ALA A 771 -7.72 29.51 -6.27
N THR A 772 -8.00 29.17 -5.01
CA THR A 772 -7.97 27.81 -4.47
C THR A 772 -9.41 27.30 -4.26
N ILE A 773 -9.65 26.01 -4.50
CA ILE A 773 -10.97 25.37 -4.44
C ILE A 773 -10.89 24.10 -3.59
N GLU A 774 -11.86 23.89 -2.69
CA GLU A 774 -12.06 22.62 -2.00
C GLU A 774 -12.84 21.67 -2.92
N SER A 775 -12.25 20.52 -3.29
CA SER A 775 -12.91 19.50 -4.13
C SER A 775 -14.02 18.73 -3.41
N GLY A 776 -13.96 18.71 -2.07
CA GLY A 776 -14.75 17.81 -1.21
C GLY A 776 -14.00 16.54 -0.80
N PHE A 777 -12.91 16.18 -1.46
CA PHE A 777 -12.14 14.95 -1.20
C PHE A 777 -10.80 15.22 -0.49
N PRO A 778 -10.25 14.24 0.26
CA PRO A 778 -8.93 14.34 0.90
C PRO A 778 -7.75 14.24 -0.08
N SER A 779 -7.97 13.60 -1.23
CA SER A 779 -7.07 13.39 -2.36
C SER A 779 -7.82 13.68 -3.66
N ILE A 780 -7.11 13.82 -4.79
CA ILE A 780 -7.74 14.06 -6.09
C ILE A 780 -6.85 13.53 -7.21
N MET A 781 -7.42 12.78 -8.16
CA MET A 781 -6.65 12.14 -9.23
C MET A 781 -6.93 12.72 -10.63
N GLU A 782 -8.15 13.16 -10.95
CA GLU A 782 -8.43 13.79 -12.26
C GLU A 782 -9.35 15.01 -12.17
N LEU A 783 -9.20 15.93 -13.13
CA LEU A 783 -10.10 17.05 -13.39
C LEU A 783 -10.60 17.03 -14.84
N GLU A 784 -11.91 17.19 -15.05
CA GLU A 784 -12.50 17.28 -16.39
C GLU A 784 -13.52 18.43 -16.47
N TYR A 785 -13.50 19.22 -17.54
CA TYR A 785 -14.43 20.34 -17.73
C TYR A 785 -15.41 20.05 -18.86
N ASP A 786 -16.64 19.69 -18.49
CA ASP A 786 -17.67 19.38 -19.46
C ASP A 786 -18.32 20.65 -20.03
N SER A 787 -17.75 21.17 -21.11
CA SER A 787 -18.30 22.30 -21.90
C SER A 787 -19.73 22.08 -22.45
N ALA A 788 -20.31 20.89 -22.30
CA ALA A 788 -21.73 20.64 -22.58
C ALA A 788 -22.66 21.16 -21.47
N THR A 789 -22.17 21.14 -20.22
CA THR A 789 -22.91 21.48 -19.00
C THR A 789 -22.31 22.67 -18.25
N ASP A 790 -21.15 23.15 -18.71
CA ASP A 790 -20.30 24.17 -18.10
C ASP A 790 -19.77 23.76 -16.69
N LEU A 791 -19.74 22.47 -16.36
CA LEU A 791 -19.42 21.96 -15.02
C LEU A 791 -18.01 21.39 -14.93
N LEU A 792 -17.35 21.65 -13.81
CA LEU A 792 -16.06 21.07 -13.45
C LEU A 792 -16.28 19.76 -12.68
N TRP A 793 -15.69 18.68 -13.16
CA TRP A 793 -15.62 17.40 -12.48
C TRP A 793 -14.28 17.28 -11.78
N ALA A 794 -14.31 16.79 -10.55
CA ALA A 794 -13.15 16.44 -9.76
C ALA A 794 -13.30 14.99 -9.31
N VAL A 795 -12.37 14.12 -9.71
CA VAL A 795 -12.45 12.66 -9.56
C VAL A 795 -11.45 12.20 -8.51
N CYS A 796 -11.90 11.37 -7.58
CA CYS A 796 -11.04 10.61 -6.68
C CYS A 796 -11.05 9.12 -7.08
N ASP A 797 -10.01 8.40 -6.70
CA ASP A 797 -9.76 6.98 -6.97
C ASP A 797 -10.48 6.06 -5.97
N ASP A 798 -10.02 4.81 -5.84
CA ASP A 798 -10.58 3.83 -4.91
C ASP A 798 -10.47 4.23 -3.44
N THR A 799 -9.60 5.19 -3.07
CA THR A 799 -9.53 5.75 -1.70
C THR A 799 -10.81 6.50 -1.30
N CYS A 800 -11.55 7.07 -2.27
CA CYS A 800 -12.85 7.72 -2.04
C CYS A 800 -14.06 6.94 -2.59
N ASP A 801 -13.94 5.62 -2.83
CA ASP A 801 -14.91 4.79 -3.57
C ASP A 801 -15.09 5.19 -5.06
N GLY A 802 -14.09 5.77 -5.72
CA GLY A 802 -14.16 6.18 -7.13
C GLY A 802 -15.16 7.31 -7.39
N ARG A 803 -15.51 8.08 -6.35
CA ARG A 803 -16.51 9.15 -6.42
C ARG A 803 -16.00 10.34 -7.22
N SER A 804 -16.95 11.05 -7.84
CA SER A 804 -16.68 12.32 -8.51
C SER A 804 -17.51 13.45 -7.91
N ALA A 805 -16.84 14.54 -7.54
CA ALA A 805 -17.48 15.78 -7.16
C ALA A 805 -17.72 16.62 -8.43
N ILE A 806 -18.91 17.21 -8.51
CA ILE A 806 -19.32 18.10 -9.59
C ILE A 806 -19.40 19.50 -8.99
N LEU A 807 -18.65 20.44 -9.56
CA LEU A 807 -18.49 21.80 -9.07
C LEU A 807 -19.07 22.82 -10.05
N ASP A 808 -19.74 23.83 -9.51
CA ASP A 808 -20.29 24.97 -10.25
C ASP A 808 -19.94 26.30 -9.57
N ILE A 809 -20.07 27.40 -10.31
CA ILE A 809 -19.94 28.77 -9.81
C ILE A 809 -21.32 29.41 -9.75
N ASP A 810 -21.86 29.62 -8.53
CA ASP A 810 -23.06 30.42 -8.32
C ASP A 810 -22.73 31.82 -7.78
N ALA A 811 -22.79 32.83 -8.66
CA ALA A 811 -22.65 34.25 -8.28
C ALA A 811 -23.78 34.79 -7.37
N THR A 812 -24.82 33.99 -7.10
CA THR A 812 -25.96 34.33 -6.23
C THR A 812 -25.99 33.57 -4.90
N ALA A 813 -25.03 32.67 -4.66
CA ALA A 813 -24.95 31.87 -3.44
C ALA A 813 -24.92 32.76 -2.17
N PRO A 814 -25.62 32.37 -1.09
CA PRO A 814 -25.52 33.07 0.18
C PRO A 814 -24.11 32.88 0.74
N ALA A 815 -23.40 33.98 1.04
CA ALA A 815 -22.06 33.90 1.60
C ALA A 815 -22.03 33.05 2.89
N PRO A 816 -21.06 32.12 3.03
CA PRO A 816 -20.97 31.24 4.19
C PRO A 816 -20.84 32.02 5.50
N ALA A 817 -21.39 31.47 6.58
CA ALA A 817 -21.26 32.07 7.90
C ALA A 817 -19.81 31.93 8.41
N GLU A 818 -19.28 32.97 9.10
CA GLU A 818 -17.94 32.91 9.71
C GLU A 818 -17.83 31.68 10.63
N GLY A 819 -17.04 30.69 10.23
CA GLY A 819 -16.78 29.46 10.99
C GLY A 819 -17.69 28.27 10.69
N ALA A 820 -18.46 28.27 9.59
CA ALA A 820 -19.10 27.06 9.08
C ALA A 820 -18.06 26.12 8.43
N MET A 821 -18.10 24.81 8.73
CA MET A 821 -17.27 23.78 8.10
C MET A 821 -18.08 23.03 7.03
N GLY A 822 -18.53 23.75 5.99
CA GLY A 822 -19.28 23.13 4.89
C GLY A 822 -18.85 23.69 3.56
N ILE A 823 -18.85 22.82 2.55
CA ILE A 823 -18.55 23.02 1.11
C ILE A 823 -19.38 24.11 0.38
N ALA A 824 -20.10 24.96 1.12
CA ALA A 824 -20.85 26.10 0.59
C ALA A 824 -19.90 27.24 0.17
N ALA A 825 -19.59 27.28 -1.12
CA ALA A 825 -18.73 28.29 -1.71
C ALA A 825 -19.21 29.73 -1.50
N ALA A 826 -18.26 30.66 -1.45
CA ALA A 826 -18.56 32.08 -1.53
C ALA A 826 -19.14 32.43 -2.92
N PRO A 827 -20.07 33.39 -3.05
CA PRO A 827 -20.66 33.75 -4.34
C PRO A 827 -19.59 34.16 -5.37
N GLY A 828 -19.55 33.44 -6.48
CA GLY A 828 -18.56 33.60 -7.55
C GLY A 828 -17.31 32.72 -7.43
N ALA A 829 -17.18 31.89 -6.39
CA ALA A 829 -16.21 30.79 -6.34
C ALA A 829 -16.84 29.47 -6.81
N PHE A 830 -16.01 28.48 -7.16
CA PHE A 830 -16.46 27.10 -7.37
C PHE A 830 -16.88 26.48 -6.03
N GLY A 831 -17.98 25.73 -6.04
CA GLY A 831 -18.41 24.89 -4.93
C GLY A 831 -18.99 23.57 -5.41
N VAL A 832 -18.87 22.54 -4.58
CA VAL A 832 -19.46 21.22 -4.85
C VAL A 832 -20.98 21.34 -4.84
N VAL A 833 -21.62 21.04 -5.97
CA VAL A 833 -23.08 21.06 -6.14
C VAL A 833 -23.71 19.67 -6.12
N LEU A 834 -22.92 18.63 -6.43
CA LEU A 834 -23.32 17.24 -6.35
C LEU A 834 -22.06 16.38 -6.21
N VAL A 835 -22.14 15.29 -5.45
CA VAL A 835 -21.16 14.19 -5.53
C VAL A 835 -21.87 12.98 -6.12
N VAL A 836 -21.22 12.27 -7.02
CA VAL A 836 -21.76 11.05 -7.63
C VAL A 836 -20.88 9.85 -7.32
N GLU A 837 -21.53 8.72 -7.06
CA GLU A 837 -20.89 7.40 -7.02
C GLU A 837 -20.40 7.01 -8.42
N ARG A 838 -19.36 6.17 -8.48
CA ARG A 838 -18.97 5.47 -9.71
C ARG A 838 -20.12 4.57 -10.22
N PRO A 839 -20.14 4.17 -11.51
CA PRO A 839 -21.13 3.22 -12.03
C PRO A 839 -21.17 1.93 -11.20
N ALA A 840 -22.35 1.40 -10.90
CA ALA A 840 -22.51 0.31 -9.93
C ALA A 840 -21.87 -1.02 -10.37
N ASP A 841 -21.71 -1.28 -11.67
CA ASP A 841 -20.96 -2.45 -12.18
C ASP A 841 -19.45 -2.15 -12.36
N MET A 842 -18.98 -0.93 -12.10
CA MET A 842 -17.56 -0.57 -12.10
C MET A 842 -16.89 -1.01 -10.79
N PRO A 843 -15.84 -1.86 -10.83
CA PRO A 843 -15.07 -2.17 -9.64
C PRO A 843 -14.43 -0.90 -9.05
N ASN A 844 -14.20 -0.89 -7.73
CA ASN A 844 -13.37 0.15 -7.13
C ASN A 844 -11.92 -0.12 -7.57
N VAL A 845 -11.35 0.76 -8.39
CA VAL A 845 -10.00 0.66 -8.96
C VAL A 845 -9.29 2.00 -8.79
N ASN A 846 -7.96 1.99 -8.82
CA ASN A 846 -7.18 3.23 -8.86
C ASN A 846 -7.47 3.96 -10.18
N ASN A 847 -8.32 4.99 -10.10
CA ASN A 847 -8.91 5.65 -11.26
C ASN A 847 -8.31 7.05 -11.43
N GLU A 848 -7.26 7.14 -12.23
CA GLU A 848 -6.46 8.36 -12.40
C GLU A 848 -6.83 9.19 -13.64
N GLY A 849 -7.92 8.84 -14.34
CA GLY A 849 -8.39 9.63 -15.48
C GLY A 849 -9.85 9.44 -15.81
N LEU A 850 -10.42 10.46 -16.45
CA LEU A 850 -11.81 10.62 -16.84
C LEU A 850 -11.89 11.57 -18.04
N ALA A 851 -12.22 11.06 -19.21
CA ALA A 851 -12.56 11.87 -20.37
C ALA A 851 -14.07 11.79 -20.65
N ILE A 852 -14.75 12.93 -20.69
CA ILE A 852 -16.16 13.05 -21.04
C ILE A 852 -16.26 13.45 -22.51
N ALA A 853 -17.00 12.68 -23.32
CA ALA A 853 -17.09 12.97 -24.75
C ALA A 853 -17.73 14.35 -25.06
N PRO A 854 -17.34 15.01 -26.16
CA PRO A 854 -18.00 16.20 -26.68
C PRO A 854 -19.51 15.97 -26.93
N ASN A 855 -20.30 17.03 -26.79
CA ASN A 855 -21.77 16.91 -26.78
C ASN A 855 -22.40 16.63 -28.15
N ASP A 856 -21.65 16.74 -29.24
CA ASP A 856 -22.10 16.35 -30.59
C ASP A 856 -22.11 14.81 -30.78
N GLN A 857 -21.35 14.07 -29.96
CA GLN A 857 -21.47 12.62 -29.79
C GLN A 857 -22.72 12.20 -28.99
N CYS A 858 -23.56 13.14 -28.52
CA CYS A 858 -24.79 12.82 -27.81
C CYS A 858 -25.76 12.00 -28.69
N VAL A 859 -26.02 10.75 -28.30
CA VAL A 859 -26.96 9.83 -28.98
C VAL A 859 -28.01 9.36 -27.98
N ASP A 860 -29.29 9.51 -28.35
CA ASP A 860 -30.44 9.10 -27.54
C ASP A 860 -30.47 9.64 -26.09
N GLY A 861 -29.72 10.71 -25.80
CA GLY A 861 -29.68 11.40 -24.50
C GLY A 861 -28.46 11.08 -23.63
N VAL A 862 -27.57 10.20 -24.09
CA VAL A 862 -26.29 9.88 -23.45
C VAL A 862 -25.10 10.07 -24.40
N LYS A 863 -23.91 10.24 -23.83
CA LYS A 863 -22.62 10.36 -24.51
C LYS A 863 -21.59 9.44 -23.86
N LEU A 864 -20.50 9.17 -24.56
CA LEU A 864 -19.41 8.31 -24.09
C LEU A 864 -18.66 8.96 -22.92
N VAL A 865 -18.18 8.13 -22.00
CA VAL A 865 -17.22 8.48 -20.97
C VAL A 865 -16.17 7.38 -20.92
N VAL A 866 -14.90 7.75 -20.76
CA VAL A 866 -13.77 6.83 -20.69
C VAL A 866 -12.98 7.10 -19.43
N TRP A 867 -12.63 6.03 -18.73
CA TRP A 867 -11.83 6.02 -17.51
C TRP A 867 -10.51 5.29 -17.75
N SER A 868 -9.45 5.71 -17.06
CA SER A 868 -8.19 4.98 -16.97
C SER A 868 -8.02 4.33 -15.61
N ASP A 869 -7.39 3.16 -15.62
CA ASP A 869 -7.11 2.32 -14.47
C ASP A 869 -5.60 2.16 -14.37
N ASP A 870 -4.99 2.86 -13.41
CA ASP A 870 -3.55 2.86 -13.18
C ASP A 870 -3.07 1.44 -12.87
N ASN A 871 -3.78 0.69 -12.03
CA ASN A 871 -3.38 -0.67 -11.68
C ASN A 871 -3.47 -1.65 -12.86
N GLY A 872 -4.13 -1.26 -13.96
CA GLY A 872 -4.37 -2.13 -15.10
C GLY A 872 -5.22 -3.35 -14.71
N THR A 873 -6.24 -3.15 -13.87
CA THR A 873 -7.00 -4.24 -13.23
C THR A 873 -7.57 -5.22 -14.26
N ASP A 874 -7.48 -6.53 -13.96
CA ASP A 874 -7.76 -7.65 -14.89
C ASP A 874 -6.96 -7.62 -16.21
N GLY A 875 -5.91 -6.81 -16.28
CA GLY A 875 -5.06 -6.59 -17.45
C GLY A 875 -5.53 -5.47 -18.37
N PHE A 876 -6.48 -4.62 -17.95
CA PHE A 876 -7.04 -3.55 -18.79
C PHE A 876 -6.81 -2.19 -18.15
N SER A 877 -6.27 -1.26 -18.93
CA SER A 877 -5.99 0.12 -18.49
C SER A 877 -7.10 1.11 -18.87
N LEU A 878 -8.05 0.75 -19.74
CA LEU A 878 -9.13 1.64 -20.19
C LEU A 878 -10.51 1.00 -20.06
N ARG A 879 -11.47 1.78 -19.54
CA ARG A 879 -12.88 1.41 -19.35
C ARG A 879 -13.77 2.45 -19.99
N GLU A 880 -14.88 2.02 -20.60
CA GLU A 880 -15.90 2.94 -21.12
C GLU A 880 -17.30 2.59 -20.61
N GLY A 881 -18.13 3.63 -20.52
CA GLY A 881 -19.54 3.58 -20.16
C GLY A 881 -20.28 4.75 -20.79
N THR A 882 -21.39 5.19 -20.19
CA THR A 882 -22.11 6.36 -20.69
C THR A 882 -22.50 7.33 -19.58
N ILE A 883 -22.68 8.59 -19.95
CA ILE A 883 -23.17 9.68 -19.09
C ILE A 883 -24.26 10.46 -19.83
N VAL A 884 -25.22 11.06 -19.11
CA VAL A 884 -26.26 11.91 -19.72
C VAL A 884 -25.66 13.15 -20.40
N CYS A 885 -26.22 13.56 -21.53
CA CYS A 885 -25.73 14.74 -22.27
C CYS A 885 -26.00 16.08 -21.57
N THR A 886 -26.92 16.10 -20.60
CA THR A 886 -27.24 17.25 -19.76
C THR A 886 -27.68 16.77 -18.38
N LEU A 887 -27.09 17.29 -17.31
CA LEU A 887 -27.44 16.93 -15.92
C LEU A 887 -28.79 17.50 -15.42
N ALA A 888 -29.58 18.10 -16.31
CA ALA A 888 -30.82 18.83 -15.99
C ALA A 888 -32.02 17.97 -15.53
N GLU A 889 -31.87 16.64 -15.43
CA GLU A 889 -32.95 15.71 -15.04
C GLU A 889 -32.56 14.71 -13.92
N VAL A 890 -31.44 14.92 -13.20
CA VAL A 890 -31.17 14.19 -11.94
C VAL A 890 -32.06 14.78 -10.84
N PRO A 891 -32.91 14.00 -10.15
CA PRO A 891 -33.87 14.52 -9.17
C PRO A 891 -33.20 14.87 -7.83
N GLY A 892 -32.63 16.07 -7.73
CA GLY A 892 -32.17 16.66 -6.48
C GLY A 892 -33.35 17.09 -5.58
N GLU A 893 -33.29 16.68 -4.31
CA GLU A 893 -34.25 16.87 -3.21
C GLU A 893 -35.76 16.55 -3.46
N PRO A 894 -36.42 15.82 -2.55
CA PRO A 894 -37.86 15.91 -2.43
C PRO A 894 -38.23 17.31 -1.89
N THR A 895 -38.64 18.23 -2.77
CA THR A 895 -39.08 19.58 -2.40
C THR A 895 -39.97 19.54 -1.15
N PRO A 896 -39.63 20.26 -0.06
CA PRO A 896 -40.47 20.34 1.13
C PRO A 896 -41.88 20.78 0.74
N GLY A 897 -42.87 19.93 0.98
CA GLY A 897 -44.23 20.14 0.51
C GLY A 897 -44.82 21.44 1.04
N ASP A 898 -45.10 22.39 0.13
CA ASP A 898 -45.60 23.74 0.44
C ASP A 898 -46.83 23.68 1.36
N PRO A 899 -46.70 24.06 2.65
CA PRO A 899 -47.80 24.00 3.59
C PRO A 899 -48.65 25.26 3.46
N THR A 900 -49.43 25.38 2.37
CA THR A 900 -50.82 25.89 2.36
C THR A 900 -51.40 26.08 0.94
N ASP A 901 -52.03 25.06 0.36
CA ASP A 901 -53.14 25.28 -0.58
C ASP A 901 -54.47 25.32 0.20
N PRO A 902 -55.09 26.49 0.42
CA PRO A 902 -56.38 26.61 1.11
C PRO A 902 -57.59 26.16 0.26
N THR A 903 -57.40 25.37 -0.80
CA THR A 903 -58.46 24.92 -1.70
C THR A 903 -58.69 23.41 -1.76
N ASP A 904 -57.88 22.58 -1.09
CA ASP A 904 -58.18 21.14 -0.91
C ASP A 904 -59.17 20.92 0.27
N PRO A 905 -60.36 20.32 0.04
CA PRO A 905 -61.35 20.07 1.08
C PRO A 905 -61.17 18.75 1.86
N THR A 906 -59.99 18.10 1.81
CA THR A 906 -59.77 16.76 2.38
C THR A 906 -58.80 16.65 3.57
N ASP A 907 -58.14 17.73 3.99
CA ASP A 907 -57.25 17.75 5.17
C ASP A 907 -58.04 17.67 6.52
N PRO A 908 -57.76 16.68 7.40
CA PRO A 908 -58.53 16.45 8.61
C PRO A 908 -57.80 16.71 9.95
N THR A 909 -57.11 17.83 10.16
CA THR A 909 -56.69 18.22 11.54
C THR A 909 -56.71 19.72 11.89
N VAL A 910 -57.62 20.12 12.79
CA VAL A 910 -57.44 21.28 13.69
C VAL A 910 -58.00 20.93 15.09
N PRO A 911 -57.22 21.05 16.19
CA PRO A 911 -57.75 21.03 17.55
C PRO A 911 -58.37 22.40 17.89
N ASP A 912 -59.65 22.44 18.24
CA ASP A 912 -60.36 23.68 18.59
C ASP A 912 -60.33 23.97 20.10
N ASP A 913 -59.69 25.08 20.48
CA ASP A 913 -59.54 25.55 21.85
C ASP A 913 -60.73 26.45 22.29
N GLY A 914 -61.84 25.81 22.68
CA GLY A 914 -62.58 26.23 23.86
C GLY A 914 -63.90 27.04 23.73
N MET A 915 -64.87 26.57 24.55
CA MET A 915 -65.76 27.37 25.41
C MET A 915 -67.26 27.56 25.05
N ALA A 916 -68.03 26.51 25.40
CA ALA A 916 -69.28 26.59 26.20
C ALA A 916 -70.59 27.12 25.51
N PRO A 917 -71.80 27.04 26.14
CA PRO A 917 -72.82 26.12 25.60
C PRO A 917 -74.26 26.66 25.44
N SER A 918 -74.93 26.24 24.35
CA SER A 918 -76.40 26.22 24.16
C SER A 918 -76.71 25.50 22.85
N GLY A 919 -77.69 24.62 22.66
CA GLY A 919 -78.87 24.13 23.41
C GLY A 919 -79.54 23.05 22.53
N PRO A 920 -80.60 22.35 22.99
CA PRO A 920 -81.07 21.11 22.34
C PRO A 920 -82.21 21.33 21.32
N ASP A 921 -82.22 20.52 20.25
CA ASP A 921 -83.36 20.06 19.42
C ASP A 921 -82.78 19.33 18.17
N ALA A 922 -83.47 18.45 17.42
CA ALA A 922 -84.46 17.42 17.75
C ALA A 922 -84.64 16.46 16.54
N ASP A 923 -84.85 15.17 16.84
CA ASP A 923 -85.36 14.07 15.97
C ASP A 923 -84.52 13.53 14.76
N PRO A 924 -84.67 12.24 14.40
CA PRO A 924 -83.91 11.54 13.36
C PRO A 924 -84.73 11.30 12.06
N ASP A 925 -84.10 10.72 11.04
CA ASP A 925 -84.79 9.67 10.26
C ASP A 925 -83.81 8.65 9.63
N ALA A 926 -84.32 7.46 9.32
CA ALA A 926 -83.57 6.33 8.79
C ALA A 926 -83.74 6.17 7.27
N GLY A 927 -82.79 5.49 6.62
CA GLY A 927 -82.80 5.30 5.16
C GLY A 927 -82.01 4.07 4.69
N ASP A 928 -82.55 2.88 4.94
CA ASP A 928 -82.04 1.61 4.40
C ASP A 928 -82.16 1.55 2.86
N GLY A 929 -81.17 1.00 2.15
CA GLY A 929 -81.11 1.12 0.67
C GLY A 929 -80.10 0.26 -0.09
N LEU A 930 -79.96 -1.03 0.25
CA LEU A 930 -79.11 -2.00 -0.47
C LEU A 930 -79.45 -2.19 -1.96
N ALA A 931 -78.45 -2.30 -2.85
CA ALA A 931 -78.29 -3.44 -3.80
C ALA A 931 -77.05 -3.34 -4.76
N VAL A 932 -76.18 -4.37 -4.72
CA VAL A 932 -75.71 -5.21 -5.88
C VAL A 932 -74.94 -4.48 -7.04
N THR A 933 -73.72 -4.85 -7.48
CA THR A 933 -72.97 -6.13 -7.53
C THR A 933 -71.46 -5.89 -7.73
N GLY A 934 -70.58 -6.78 -7.25
CA GLY A 934 -69.16 -6.85 -7.66
C GLY A 934 -68.30 -7.69 -6.73
N ALA A 935 -68.12 -8.99 -7.03
CA ALA A 935 -67.27 -9.92 -6.26
C ALA A 935 -65.78 -9.67 -6.59
N GLU A 936 -64.89 -9.50 -5.60
CA GLU A 936 -64.05 -10.53 -4.93
C GLU A 936 -63.00 -11.25 -5.83
N PRO A 937 -61.90 -11.80 -5.28
CA PRO A 937 -60.96 -11.20 -4.32
C PRO A 937 -59.48 -11.50 -4.71
N ALA A 938 -58.50 -10.98 -3.97
CA ALA A 938 -57.10 -11.42 -4.09
C ALA A 938 -56.43 -11.58 -2.71
N GLY A 939 -56.03 -12.80 -2.36
CA GLY A 939 -55.30 -13.11 -1.13
C GLY A 939 -54.87 -14.57 -1.08
N ALA A 940 -53.54 -14.79 -1.08
CA ALA A 940 -52.84 -16.09 -1.08
C ALA A 940 -53.06 -16.99 -2.33
N LEU A 941 -52.07 -17.70 -2.88
CA LEU A 941 -51.07 -18.52 -2.19
C LEU A 941 -49.85 -18.86 -3.10
N LEU A 942 -48.78 -19.34 -2.47
CA LEU A 942 -47.54 -19.94 -2.95
C LEU A 942 -47.53 -20.68 -4.31
N ALA A 943 -46.32 -20.67 -4.90
CA ALA A 943 -45.68 -21.72 -5.71
C ALA A 943 -46.21 -22.02 -7.13
N ALA A 944 -45.44 -21.60 -8.14
CA ALA A 944 -44.74 -22.51 -9.07
C ALA A 944 -43.97 -21.73 -10.16
N LEU A 945 -42.65 -21.95 -10.27
CA LEU A 945 -41.98 -21.93 -11.58
C LEU A 945 -40.88 -23.00 -11.64
N ALA A 946 -41.29 -24.18 -12.12
CA ALA A 946 -40.39 -25.23 -12.57
C ALA A 946 -40.99 -25.87 -13.83
N LEU A 947 -40.13 -26.25 -14.79
CA LEU A 947 -40.41 -26.94 -16.05
C LEU A 947 -41.08 -26.12 -17.19
N LEU A 948 -40.24 -25.47 -17.99
CA LEU A 948 -39.98 -25.86 -19.40
C LEU A 948 -38.48 -25.58 -19.62
N VAL A 949 -37.61 -26.56 -19.94
CA VAL A 949 -37.39 -27.14 -21.28
C VAL A 949 -36.97 -28.63 -21.16
N THR A 950 -37.36 -29.47 -22.14
CA THR A 950 -36.84 -30.84 -22.30
C THR A 950 -36.63 -31.24 -23.77
N GLY A 951 -35.45 -31.77 -24.11
CA GLY A 951 -35.09 -32.44 -25.39
C GLY A 951 -34.57 -31.48 -26.48
N ILE A 952 -33.47 -31.73 -27.22
CA ILE A 952 -32.77 -32.97 -27.66
C ILE A 952 -31.25 -32.65 -27.84
N GLY A 953 -30.26 -33.54 -27.69
CA GLY A 953 -30.23 -34.93 -27.18
C GLY A 953 -29.23 -35.89 -27.87
N ALA A 954 -28.38 -36.57 -27.06
CA ALA A 954 -27.58 -37.80 -27.32
C ALA A 954 -26.09 -37.72 -27.81
N ALA A 955 -25.34 -38.79 -27.43
CA ALA A 955 -23.96 -39.20 -27.80
C ALA A 955 -22.77 -38.50 -27.09
N LEU A 956 -21.66 -39.14 -26.65
CA LEU A 956 -21.20 -40.56 -26.56
C LEU A 956 -20.04 -40.61 -25.50
N ILE A 957 -20.13 -41.40 -24.42
CA ILE A 957 -19.40 -42.68 -24.18
C ILE A 957 -17.93 -42.65 -23.63
N HIS A 958 -17.77 -43.26 -22.44
CA HIS A 958 -16.58 -43.88 -21.81
C HIS A 958 -15.41 -43.00 -21.27
N GLY A 959 -14.88 -43.23 -20.05
CA GLY A 959 -15.42 -44.01 -18.92
C GLY A 959 -14.41 -44.56 -17.88
N ARG A 960 -14.98 -45.01 -16.74
CA ARG A 960 -14.42 -45.90 -15.67
C ARG A 960 -13.40 -45.26 -14.70
N ARG A 961 -13.68 -45.22 -13.37
CA ARG A 961 -13.52 -46.32 -12.35
C ARG A 961 -12.03 -46.73 -12.20
N ARG A 962 -11.40 -47.00 -11.05
CA ARG A 962 -11.79 -47.42 -9.68
C ARG A 962 -10.48 -47.57 -8.83
N GLU A 963 -10.42 -47.70 -7.50
CA GLU A 963 -11.42 -47.76 -6.40
C GLU A 963 -10.78 -47.30 -5.06
N THR A 964 -11.64 -46.93 -4.10
CA THR A 964 -11.47 -46.64 -2.66
C THR A 964 -10.57 -47.55 -1.79
N THR A 965 -10.16 -46.97 -0.63
CA THR A 965 -9.94 -47.57 0.72
C THR A 965 -8.79 -48.56 0.98
N SER A 966 -7.87 -48.13 1.85
CA SER A 966 -7.65 -48.72 3.19
C SER A 966 -7.26 -47.63 4.18
#